data_AF-A0A2V2F2L6-F1
#
_entry.id   AF-A0A2V2F2L6-F1
#
_cell.length_a   1.000
_cell.length_b   1.000
_cell.length_c   1.000
_cell.angle_alpha   90.00
_cell.angle_beta   90.00
_cell.angle_gamma   90.00
#
_symmetry.space_group_name_H-M   'P 1'
#
loop_
_entity.id
_entity.type
_entity.pdbx_description
1 polymer ?
#
loop_
_entity_poly.entity_id
_entity_poly.type
_entity_poly.pdbx_seq_one_letter_code
_entity_poly.pdbx_strand_id
1 'polypeptide(L)'
;MQSELKEVASRIKELREIAGLTPSEMSLKTEVTLDEYLALERGETDFSFTFIYKCAAVFGVEIKDLLEGISPSLATYTITRKGFGLPITRRTGFTYNNLAPSFKQKTAEPFWVKIPYDNEQMHFTQHAGQEIDIVIKGRLKIQIDDRTEILNEGDTIYYNSGHPHALCSMDGKDCEVYAIVLKVEGAEESEFDMDLELETVPVSKHPLATGTVADEFIETVCDENGVISSINFKNTDRYNFAFDTIDKLAEKSPNKVAMVWVSNDKTEEHYFTFSDLKKYSAMTANYFTSLGIQKGDRVMLVLKNHYQFWYSILALHKMGAIVIPATNQLVEHDFTYRYKSAGVKAIVCTADGDVAHQAELACAEFPGMVKILVGASREGWHDFNAELPAYSNVYERRPDTPCGDDTMLMLFTSGTSGYPRIAAHSYKYPLGHYITAKYWHNVNPEGLHYTISDTGWGKALWGKLYGQWLCEAGIFTYDFDRFHPDDILPMFAKYHITTFCAPPTMYRMFIKEDLSKYDLSSIEYATTAGEALNPEVFHQFYKATGLKIMEGFGQTETTLSIGNFVGTAPRIGSMGRPSPLYDVVLLDADGNPCPTGEVGEICIRTSETVPCGLFQGYYHDEDHTKEAWHDGFYHTGDQASQDEEGYLWYVGRIDDVIKSSGYRIGPFEIESVIMELPYILECAITAAPDPVRGQVVKATIVLTRGTVGTDELKKEIQNYVKTHTAPYKYPRIVEFVDELPKTISGKIRRVALREKDNQ
;
A
#
# COMPACT_ATOMS: atom_id res chain seq x y z
N MET A 1 -17.48 18.88 15.11
CA MET A 1 -17.77 19.91 16.13
C MET A 1 -19.02 19.64 16.97
N GLN A 2 -20.26 19.80 16.48
CA GLN A 2 -21.45 19.54 17.34
C GLN A 2 -21.64 18.05 17.73
N SER A 3 -21.08 17.08 16.97
CA SER A 3 -21.13 15.65 17.30
C SER A 3 -20.08 15.23 18.33
N GLU A 4 -18.82 15.67 18.18
CA GLU A 4 -17.73 15.37 19.13
C GLU A 4 -18.00 15.93 20.53
N LEU A 5 -18.56 17.14 20.61
CA LEU A 5 -18.95 17.72 21.89
C LEU A 5 -20.00 16.86 22.61
N LYS A 6 -20.97 16.33 21.85
CA LYS A 6 -22.00 15.44 22.37
C LYS A 6 -21.46 14.07 22.75
N GLU A 7 -20.47 13.54 22.03
CA GLU A 7 -19.81 12.28 22.40
C GLU A 7 -19.05 12.40 23.72
N VAL A 8 -18.27 13.47 23.89
CA VAL A 8 -17.59 13.74 25.17
C VAL A 8 -18.61 13.96 26.28
N ALA A 9 -19.70 14.69 26.00
CA ALA A 9 -20.82 14.85 26.93
C ALA A 9 -21.43 13.50 27.33
N SER A 10 -21.64 12.61 26.37
CA SER A 10 -22.18 11.27 26.58
C SER A 10 -21.24 10.42 27.42
N ARG A 11 -19.93 10.43 27.14
CA ARG A 11 -18.93 9.70 27.94
C ARG A 11 -18.87 10.21 29.38
N ILE A 12 -18.95 11.53 29.59
CA ILE A 12 -19.02 12.13 30.94
C ILE A 12 -20.30 11.70 31.66
N LYS A 13 -21.43 11.69 30.95
CA LYS A 13 -22.72 11.25 31.50
C LYS A 13 -22.70 9.77 31.87
N GLU A 14 -22.20 8.91 30.99
CA GLU A 14 -22.10 7.47 31.19
C GLU A 14 -21.17 7.12 32.35
N LEU A 15 -19.99 7.75 32.41
CA LEU A 15 -19.07 7.54 33.53
C LEU A 15 -19.61 8.10 34.85
N ARG A 16 -20.37 9.20 34.83
CA ARG A 16 -21.11 9.69 35.99
C ARG A 16 -22.11 8.64 36.48
N GLU A 17 -22.88 8.06 35.57
CA GLU A 17 -23.91 7.06 35.88
C GLU A 17 -23.31 5.75 36.38
N ILE A 18 -22.21 5.29 35.77
CA ILE A 18 -21.43 4.13 36.22
C ILE A 18 -20.84 4.36 37.61
N ALA A 19 -20.38 5.58 37.89
CA ALA A 19 -19.86 5.95 39.20
C ALA A 19 -20.96 6.19 40.26
N GLY A 20 -22.24 6.14 39.88
CA GLY A 20 -23.37 6.36 40.78
C GLY A 20 -23.51 7.81 41.29
N LEU A 21 -22.98 8.78 40.57
CA LEU A 21 -22.96 10.19 40.97
C LEU A 21 -24.16 10.95 40.38
N THR A 22 -24.79 11.81 41.18
CA THR A 22 -25.84 12.73 40.70
C THR A 22 -25.23 13.94 39.97
N PRO A 23 -25.96 14.60 39.05
CA PRO A 23 -25.49 15.85 38.45
C PRO A 23 -25.16 16.94 39.48
N SER A 24 -25.86 16.97 40.62
CA SER A 24 -25.57 17.92 41.71
C SER A 24 -24.30 17.60 42.47
N GLU A 25 -23.91 16.33 42.58
CA GLU A 25 -22.62 15.95 43.16
C GLU A 25 -21.48 16.24 42.18
N MET A 26 -21.72 16.01 40.89
CA MET A 26 -20.74 16.32 39.86
C MET A 26 -20.52 17.82 39.68
N SER A 27 -21.56 18.66 39.78
CA SER A 27 -21.40 20.11 39.72
C SER A 27 -20.51 20.63 40.86
N LEU A 28 -20.68 20.09 42.08
CA LEU A 28 -19.81 20.40 43.22
C LEU A 28 -18.36 19.93 42.99
N LYS A 29 -18.17 18.73 42.42
CA LYS A 29 -16.83 18.15 42.18
C LYS A 29 -16.10 18.79 40.98
N THR A 30 -16.84 19.34 40.03
CA THR A 30 -16.28 20.04 38.86
C THR A 30 -16.19 21.56 39.08
N GLU A 31 -16.74 22.06 40.18
CA GLU A 31 -16.81 23.48 40.58
C GLU A 31 -17.50 24.37 39.53
N VAL A 32 -18.56 23.84 38.91
CA VAL A 32 -19.49 24.62 38.07
C VAL A 32 -20.87 24.63 38.72
N THR A 33 -21.75 25.55 38.33
CA THR A 33 -23.13 25.52 38.82
C THR A 33 -23.87 24.29 38.29
N LEU A 34 -24.97 23.89 38.93
CA LEU A 34 -25.76 22.75 38.47
C LEU A 34 -26.29 22.97 37.04
N ASP A 35 -26.73 24.19 36.73
CA ASP A 35 -27.24 24.52 35.39
C ASP A 35 -26.12 24.48 34.34
N GLU A 36 -24.91 24.95 34.66
CA GLU A 36 -23.74 24.83 33.78
C GLU A 36 -23.31 23.37 33.59
N TYR A 37 -23.27 22.58 34.67
CA TYR A 37 -22.95 21.14 34.59
C TYR A 37 -23.91 20.43 33.64
N LEU A 38 -25.20 20.69 33.77
CA LEU A 38 -26.24 20.09 32.94
C LEU A 38 -26.15 20.54 31.47
N ALA A 39 -25.76 21.78 31.19
CA ALA A 39 -25.51 22.24 29.83
C ALA A 39 -24.27 21.57 29.20
N LEU A 40 -23.20 21.40 29.97
CA LEU A 40 -21.99 20.68 29.58
C LEU A 40 -22.30 19.19 29.32
N GLU A 41 -23.02 18.53 30.23
CA GLU A 41 -23.40 17.11 30.09
C GLU A 41 -24.40 16.85 28.95
N ARG A 42 -25.13 17.87 28.48
CA ARG A 42 -25.96 17.80 27.26
C ARG A 42 -25.19 18.13 25.97
N GLY A 43 -23.93 18.54 26.08
CA GLY A 43 -23.13 19.03 24.95
C GLY A 43 -23.71 20.31 24.33
N GLU A 44 -24.31 21.18 25.16
CA GLU A 44 -24.87 22.48 24.72
C GLU A 44 -23.85 23.61 24.77
N THR A 45 -22.75 23.40 25.50
CA THR A 45 -21.69 24.39 25.75
C THR A 45 -20.34 23.71 25.74
N ASP A 46 -19.30 24.40 25.23
CA ASP A 46 -17.96 23.84 25.15
C ASP A 46 -17.37 23.53 26.53
N PHE A 47 -16.66 22.41 26.61
CA PHE A 47 -15.99 22.03 27.84
C PHE A 47 -14.71 22.83 28.05
N SER A 48 -14.55 23.40 29.24
CA SER A 48 -13.23 23.87 29.65
C SER A 48 -12.32 22.68 29.93
N PHE A 49 -11.02 22.83 29.68
CA PHE A 49 -10.02 21.82 30.05
C PHE A 49 -10.10 21.46 31.54
N THR A 50 -10.33 22.46 32.40
CA THR A 50 -10.51 22.27 33.84
C THR A 50 -11.70 21.38 34.17
N PHE A 51 -12.81 21.52 33.44
CA PHE A 51 -14.00 20.69 33.62
C PHE A 51 -13.71 19.22 33.26
N ILE A 52 -13.13 18.97 32.08
CA ILE A 52 -12.77 17.62 31.63
C ILE A 52 -11.76 16.96 32.57
N TYR A 53 -10.73 17.70 33.00
CA TYR A 53 -9.74 17.21 33.95
C TYR A 53 -10.37 16.77 35.28
N LYS A 54 -11.32 17.56 35.80
CA LYS A 54 -12.04 17.23 37.03
C LYS A 54 -12.97 16.04 36.85
N CYS A 55 -13.66 15.93 35.72
CA CYS A 55 -14.42 14.73 35.38
C CYS A 55 -13.51 13.49 35.34
N ALA A 56 -12.36 13.56 34.67
CA ALA A 56 -11.39 12.48 34.58
C ALA A 56 -10.91 12.03 35.97
N ALA A 57 -10.55 12.99 36.82
CA ALA A 57 -10.10 12.75 38.19
C ALA A 57 -11.20 12.14 39.08
N VAL A 58 -12.46 12.53 38.88
CA VAL A 58 -13.60 11.96 39.64
C VAL A 58 -13.91 10.53 39.20
N PHE A 59 -13.76 10.20 37.92
CA PHE A 59 -14.01 8.87 37.39
C PHE A 59 -12.80 7.93 37.47
N GLY A 60 -11.60 8.46 37.76
CA GLY A 60 -10.37 7.68 37.83
C GLY A 60 -9.88 7.20 36.46
N VAL A 61 -10.16 7.96 35.40
CA VAL A 61 -9.79 7.67 34.00
C VAL A 61 -8.84 8.74 33.47
N GLU A 62 -8.13 8.47 32.38
CA GLU A 62 -7.31 9.50 31.73
C GLU A 62 -8.21 10.51 31.00
N ILE A 63 -7.76 11.76 30.87
CA ILE A 63 -8.50 12.76 30.06
C ILE A 63 -8.75 12.24 28.64
N LYS A 64 -7.78 11.49 28.10
CA LYS A 64 -7.87 10.87 26.77
C LYS A 64 -9.05 9.91 26.68
N ASP A 65 -9.38 9.18 27.74
CA ASP A 65 -10.51 8.24 27.75
C ASP A 65 -11.87 8.96 27.66
N LEU A 66 -11.97 10.15 28.25
CA LEU A 66 -13.15 11.02 28.15
C LEU A 66 -13.27 11.71 26.79
N LEU A 67 -12.15 12.10 26.20
CA LEU A 67 -12.11 12.84 24.95
C LEU A 67 -12.12 11.93 23.70
N GLU A 68 -11.50 10.75 23.76
CA GLU A 68 -11.11 9.95 22.59
C GLU A 68 -11.33 8.42 22.75
N GLY A 69 -11.86 7.93 23.88
CA GLY A 69 -11.95 6.50 24.17
C GLY A 69 -12.43 5.63 22.99
N ILE A 70 -11.61 4.64 22.60
CA ILE A 70 -11.88 3.73 21.45
C ILE A 70 -12.91 2.67 21.84
N SER A 71 -13.94 2.52 21.01
CA SER A 71 -14.92 1.43 21.11
C SER A 71 -14.31 0.10 20.61
N PRO A 72 -14.39 -1.02 21.34
CA PRO A 72 -13.84 -2.32 20.91
C PRO A 72 -14.52 -2.87 19.63
N SER A 73 -13.80 -3.58 18.73
CA SER A 73 -14.35 -4.38 17.60
C SER A 73 -13.82 -5.83 17.62
N LEU A 74 -14.64 -6.82 17.27
CA LEU A 74 -14.24 -8.24 17.19
C LEU A 74 -14.62 -8.84 15.83
N ALA A 75 -13.70 -9.57 15.19
CA ALA A 75 -13.88 -10.06 13.81
C ALA A 75 -14.28 -11.55 13.67
N THR A 76 -13.97 -12.46 14.62
CA THR A 76 -14.36 -13.88 14.50
C THR A 76 -14.76 -14.56 15.82
N TYR A 77 -13.82 -15.00 16.66
CA TYR A 77 -14.12 -15.57 17.98
C TYR A 77 -13.05 -15.21 19.02
N THR A 78 -13.41 -15.27 20.30
CA THR A 78 -12.47 -15.10 21.42
C THR A 78 -12.57 -16.29 22.37
N ILE A 79 -11.43 -16.76 22.88
CA ILE A 79 -11.38 -17.82 23.89
C ILE A 79 -10.90 -17.22 25.20
N THR A 80 -11.80 -17.07 26.16
CA THR A 80 -11.45 -16.73 27.53
C THR A 80 -11.27 -18.00 28.34
N ARG A 81 -10.01 -18.32 28.68
CA ARG A 81 -9.67 -19.47 29.52
C ARG A 81 -10.04 -19.18 31.00
N LYS A 82 -10.31 -20.22 31.78
CA LYS A 82 -10.63 -20.09 33.22
C LYS A 82 -9.56 -19.27 33.94
N GLY A 83 -9.97 -18.19 34.60
CA GLY A 83 -9.07 -17.27 35.33
C GLY A 83 -8.48 -16.13 34.48
N PHE A 84 -8.72 -16.11 33.17
CA PHE A 84 -8.21 -15.08 32.24
C PHE A 84 -9.29 -14.10 31.74
N GLY A 85 -10.48 -14.10 32.34
CA GLY A 85 -11.48 -13.07 32.05
C GLY A 85 -11.03 -11.70 32.59
N LEU A 86 -11.46 -10.62 31.94
CA LEU A 86 -11.10 -9.26 32.34
C LEU A 86 -11.79 -8.91 33.67
N PRO A 87 -11.04 -8.63 34.75
CA PRO A 87 -11.62 -8.29 36.04
C PRO A 87 -12.33 -6.94 35.97
N ILE A 88 -13.56 -6.87 36.46
CA ILE A 88 -14.32 -5.62 36.61
C ILE A 88 -14.87 -5.51 38.03
N THR A 89 -15.14 -4.28 38.47
CA THR A 89 -15.76 -4.02 39.77
C THR A 89 -17.19 -3.53 39.56
N ARG A 90 -18.19 -4.36 39.88
CA ARG A 90 -19.62 -3.99 39.87
C ARG A 90 -20.22 -3.86 41.28
N ARG A 91 -19.79 -4.71 42.22
CA ARG A 91 -20.25 -4.71 43.61
C ARG A 91 -19.10 -5.02 44.55
N THR A 92 -18.92 -4.21 45.58
CA THR A 92 -17.86 -4.38 46.58
C THR A 92 -17.96 -5.77 47.24
N GLY A 93 -16.86 -6.52 47.24
CA GLY A 93 -16.77 -7.88 47.78
C GLY A 93 -17.00 -9.00 46.77
N PHE A 94 -17.74 -8.74 45.68
CA PHE A 94 -17.95 -9.71 44.60
C PHE A 94 -16.79 -9.65 43.61
N THR A 95 -16.44 -10.80 43.02
CA THR A 95 -15.47 -10.82 41.91
C THR A 95 -16.21 -11.02 40.61
N TYR A 96 -16.07 -10.08 39.67
CA TYR A 96 -16.63 -10.20 38.33
C TYR A 96 -15.50 -10.28 37.32
N ASN A 97 -15.53 -11.29 36.45
CA ASN A 97 -14.64 -11.40 35.31
C ASN A 97 -15.50 -11.41 34.04
N ASN A 98 -15.33 -10.40 33.19
CA ASN A 98 -15.97 -10.34 31.88
C ASN A 98 -15.32 -11.38 30.96
N LEU A 99 -16.13 -12.29 30.43
CA LEU A 99 -15.65 -13.42 29.62
C LEU A 99 -15.59 -13.11 28.13
N ALA A 100 -16.16 -11.98 27.69
CA ALA A 100 -16.08 -11.50 26.31
C ALA A 100 -15.89 -9.98 26.28
N PRO A 101 -14.81 -9.46 26.88
CA PRO A 101 -14.58 -8.02 26.99
C PRO A 101 -14.36 -7.36 25.63
N SER A 102 -13.83 -8.11 24.65
CA SER A 102 -13.47 -7.61 23.33
C SER A 102 -14.63 -7.62 22.31
N PHE A 103 -15.83 -8.12 22.65
CA PHE A 103 -16.96 -8.28 21.71
C PHE A 103 -17.85 -7.02 21.65
N LYS A 104 -17.98 -6.39 20.47
CA LYS A 104 -18.84 -5.20 20.19
C LYS A 104 -20.29 -5.61 19.95
N GLN A 105 -21.24 -4.68 20.17
CA GLN A 105 -22.68 -4.84 19.87
C GLN A 105 -23.33 -6.13 20.38
N LYS A 106 -22.77 -6.71 21.45
CA LYS A 106 -23.24 -7.97 22.00
C LYS A 106 -24.67 -7.84 22.54
N THR A 107 -25.56 -8.68 22.03
CA THR A 107 -26.90 -8.90 22.58
C THR A 107 -26.84 -9.41 24.01
N ALA A 108 -25.73 -10.05 24.42
CA ALA A 108 -25.51 -10.61 25.75
C ALA A 108 -24.10 -10.33 26.30
N GLU A 109 -23.98 -9.98 27.57
CA GLU A 109 -22.70 -9.83 28.28
C GLU A 109 -22.47 -11.01 29.25
N PRO A 110 -21.48 -11.88 28.99
CA PRO A 110 -21.19 -13.00 29.87
C PRO A 110 -20.15 -12.63 30.94
N PHE A 111 -20.49 -12.93 32.20
CA PHE A 111 -19.62 -12.77 33.36
C PHE A 111 -19.43 -14.11 34.07
N TRP A 112 -18.22 -14.33 34.56
CA TRP A 112 -18.01 -15.24 35.68
C TRP A 112 -18.05 -14.40 36.96
N VAL A 113 -18.90 -14.81 37.91
CA VAL A 113 -19.10 -14.08 39.15
C VAL A 113 -18.82 -14.98 40.33
N LYS A 114 -17.98 -14.50 41.25
CA LYS A 114 -17.78 -15.10 42.57
C LYS A 114 -18.49 -14.25 43.62
N ILE A 115 -19.48 -14.87 44.25
CA ILE A 115 -20.33 -14.30 45.29
C ILE A 115 -19.77 -14.79 46.64
N PRO A 116 -19.13 -13.93 47.45
CA PRO A 116 -18.59 -14.34 48.74
C PRO A 116 -19.71 -14.66 49.73
N TYR A 117 -19.45 -15.58 50.64
CA TYR A 117 -20.34 -15.77 51.79
C TYR A 117 -20.31 -14.58 52.74
N ASP A 118 -21.49 -13.99 52.97
CA ASP A 118 -21.67 -12.86 53.87
C ASP A 118 -22.94 -13.00 54.72
N ASN A 119 -23.01 -14.06 55.54
CA ASN A 119 -24.13 -14.35 56.45
C ASN A 119 -25.52 -14.29 55.78
N GLU A 120 -25.59 -14.65 54.50
CA GLU A 120 -26.79 -14.60 53.66
C GLU A 120 -27.45 -13.21 53.54
N GLN A 121 -26.67 -12.13 53.73
CA GLN A 121 -27.18 -10.77 53.62
C GLN A 121 -27.58 -10.44 52.17
N MET A 122 -28.83 -10.00 52.00
CA MET A 122 -29.42 -9.67 50.70
C MET A 122 -29.34 -8.17 50.43
N HIS A 123 -28.80 -7.82 49.27
CA HIS A 123 -28.76 -6.44 48.78
C HIS A 123 -29.45 -6.38 47.43
N PHE A 124 -30.50 -5.56 47.34
CA PHE A 124 -31.29 -5.42 46.13
C PHE A 124 -30.62 -4.50 45.12
N THR A 125 -30.68 -4.92 43.86
CA THR A 125 -30.22 -4.23 42.67
C THR A 125 -31.31 -4.28 41.60
N GLN A 126 -31.27 -3.38 40.63
CA GLN A 126 -32.20 -3.35 39.52
C GLN A 126 -31.47 -2.71 38.32
N HIS A 127 -31.59 -3.31 37.14
CA HIS A 127 -31.01 -2.76 35.91
C HIS A 127 -31.82 -3.18 34.67
N ALA A 128 -31.89 -2.29 33.68
CA ALA A 128 -32.61 -2.56 32.45
C ALA A 128 -32.02 -3.77 31.71
N GLY A 129 -32.90 -4.66 31.22
CA GLY A 129 -32.51 -5.86 30.47
C GLY A 129 -33.13 -7.15 31.02
N GLN A 130 -32.60 -8.28 30.56
CA GLN A 130 -32.93 -9.61 31.06
C GLN A 130 -31.64 -10.29 31.49
N GLU A 131 -31.68 -11.13 32.51
CA GLU A 131 -30.47 -11.78 33.04
C GLU A 131 -30.71 -13.27 33.25
N ILE A 132 -29.71 -14.07 32.87
CA ILE A 132 -29.65 -15.50 33.10
C ILE A 132 -28.48 -15.78 34.04
N ASP A 133 -28.77 -16.36 35.19
CA ASP A 133 -27.75 -16.84 36.13
C ASP A 133 -27.70 -18.36 36.16
N ILE A 134 -26.52 -18.92 35.93
CA ILE A 134 -26.26 -20.37 35.97
C ILE A 134 -25.31 -20.66 37.12
N VAL A 135 -25.75 -21.43 38.12
CA VAL A 135 -24.91 -21.80 39.26
C VAL A 135 -23.94 -22.90 38.85
N ILE A 136 -22.64 -22.60 38.87
CA ILE A 136 -21.60 -23.57 38.49
C ILE A 136 -20.90 -24.17 39.71
N LYS A 137 -21.04 -23.57 40.89
CA LYS A 137 -20.53 -24.12 42.16
C LYS A 137 -21.15 -23.43 43.36
N GLY A 138 -21.58 -24.21 44.35
CA GLY A 138 -22.19 -23.68 45.58
C GLY A 138 -23.72 -23.56 45.49
N ARG A 139 -24.32 -22.74 46.35
CA ARG A 139 -25.76 -22.48 46.36
C ARG A 139 -26.03 -20.98 46.43
N LEU A 140 -26.98 -20.54 45.62
CA LEU A 140 -27.36 -19.15 45.45
C LEU A 140 -28.80 -18.98 45.90
N LYS A 141 -29.02 -18.06 46.84
CA LYS A 141 -30.36 -17.55 47.12
C LYS A 141 -30.56 -16.30 46.27
N ILE A 142 -31.67 -16.26 45.54
CA ILE A 142 -32.08 -15.09 44.77
C ILE A 142 -33.46 -14.65 45.23
N GLN A 143 -33.65 -13.34 45.42
CA GLN A 143 -34.95 -12.75 45.64
C GLN A 143 -35.24 -11.79 44.49
N ILE A 144 -36.40 -11.88 43.84
CA ILE A 144 -36.88 -10.94 42.81
C ILE A 144 -38.24 -10.44 43.27
N ASP A 145 -38.38 -9.12 43.42
CA ASP A 145 -39.49 -8.47 44.11
C ASP A 145 -39.75 -9.11 45.49
N ASP A 146 -40.92 -9.73 45.66
CA ASP A 146 -41.37 -10.40 46.88
C ASP A 146 -41.11 -11.91 46.90
N ARG A 147 -40.54 -12.48 45.82
CA ARG A 147 -40.33 -13.92 45.67
C ARG A 147 -38.88 -14.31 45.88
N THR A 148 -38.66 -15.33 46.69
CA THR A 148 -37.33 -15.86 46.99
C THR A 148 -37.21 -17.29 46.53
N GLU A 149 -36.14 -17.60 45.80
CA GLU A 149 -35.80 -18.93 45.33
C GLU A 149 -34.37 -19.31 45.74
N ILE A 150 -34.10 -20.61 45.82
CA ILE A 150 -32.77 -21.15 46.13
C ILE A 150 -32.33 -22.06 44.97
N LEU A 151 -31.19 -21.74 44.38
CA LEU A 151 -30.58 -22.42 43.25
C LEU A 151 -29.36 -23.23 43.71
N ASN A 152 -29.26 -24.46 43.22
CA ASN A 152 -28.15 -25.38 43.45
C ASN A 152 -27.24 -25.45 42.22
N GLU A 153 -26.09 -26.11 42.37
CA GLU A 153 -25.18 -26.34 41.23
C GLU A 153 -25.88 -27.03 40.06
N GLY A 154 -25.78 -26.43 38.88
CA GLY A 154 -26.50 -26.83 37.66
C GLY A 154 -27.84 -26.13 37.45
N ASP A 155 -28.41 -25.50 38.48
CA ASP A 155 -29.67 -24.75 38.36
C ASP A 155 -29.43 -23.41 37.64
N THR A 156 -30.46 -22.95 36.92
CA THR A 156 -30.46 -21.70 36.17
C THR A 156 -31.72 -20.90 36.49
N ILE A 157 -31.60 -19.58 36.59
CA ILE A 157 -32.76 -18.69 36.65
C ILE A 157 -32.67 -17.66 35.52
N TYR A 158 -33.82 -17.38 34.89
CA TYR A 158 -33.97 -16.31 33.90
C TYR A 158 -35.01 -15.31 34.38
N TYR A 159 -34.64 -14.04 34.45
CA TYR A 159 -35.54 -13.01 34.98
C TYR A 159 -35.35 -11.67 34.28
N ASN A 160 -36.37 -10.82 34.38
CA ASN A 160 -36.28 -9.43 33.97
C ASN A 160 -35.53 -8.67 35.06
N SER A 161 -34.27 -8.34 34.81
CA SER A 161 -33.41 -7.62 35.76
C SER A 161 -33.90 -6.20 36.05
N GLY A 162 -34.86 -5.72 35.26
CA GLY A 162 -35.61 -4.49 35.50
C GLY A 162 -36.56 -4.57 36.68
N HIS A 163 -36.68 -5.70 37.37
CA HIS A 163 -37.32 -5.81 38.68
C HIS A 163 -36.25 -5.84 39.80
N PRO A 164 -36.48 -5.20 40.97
CA PRO A 164 -35.60 -5.31 42.13
C PRO A 164 -35.27 -6.76 42.46
N HIS A 165 -33.99 -7.11 42.51
CA HIS A 165 -33.53 -8.45 42.81
C HIS A 165 -32.27 -8.45 43.68
N ALA A 166 -32.08 -9.48 44.51
CA ALA A 166 -30.95 -9.62 45.41
C ALA A 166 -30.39 -11.04 45.35
N LEU A 167 -29.06 -11.15 45.44
CA LEU A 167 -28.30 -12.40 45.37
C LEU A 167 -27.41 -12.54 46.61
N CYS A 168 -27.41 -13.71 47.24
CA CYS A 168 -26.42 -14.07 48.27
C CYS A 168 -26.06 -15.57 48.24
N SER A 169 -24.82 -15.90 48.62
CA SER A 169 -24.42 -17.30 48.74
C SER A 169 -24.86 -17.89 50.09
N MET A 170 -25.08 -19.20 50.11
CA MET A 170 -25.59 -19.93 51.28
C MET A 170 -24.55 -20.90 51.86
N ASP A 171 -24.90 -21.51 53.01
CA ASP A 171 -24.18 -22.65 53.61
C ASP A 171 -22.73 -22.37 54.03
N GLY A 172 -22.41 -21.12 54.35
CA GLY A 172 -21.07 -20.73 54.82
C GLY A 172 -19.98 -20.77 53.75
N LYS A 173 -20.36 -20.80 52.46
CA LYS A 173 -19.43 -20.93 51.34
C LYS A 173 -19.72 -19.93 50.24
N ASP A 174 -18.67 -19.55 49.52
CA ASP A 174 -18.77 -18.73 48.31
C ASP A 174 -19.56 -19.50 47.23
N CYS A 175 -20.27 -18.76 46.40
CA CYS A 175 -20.97 -19.30 45.22
C CYS A 175 -20.33 -18.75 43.94
N GLU A 176 -20.19 -19.57 42.91
CA GLU A 176 -19.71 -19.17 41.59
C GLU A 176 -20.83 -19.36 40.57
N VAL A 177 -21.08 -18.32 39.76
CA VAL A 177 -22.12 -18.34 38.71
C VAL A 177 -21.59 -17.80 37.38
N TYR A 178 -22.17 -18.27 36.28
CA TYR A 178 -22.13 -17.54 35.02
C TYR A 178 -23.38 -16.66 34.90
N ALA A 179 -23.18 -15.34 34.86
CA ALA A 179 -24.25 -14.36 34.69
C ALA A 179 -24.21 -13.83 33.25
N ILE A 180 -25.32 -13.95 32.51
CA ILE A 180 -25.46 -13.52 31.13
C ILE A 180 -26.52 -12.42 31.07
N VAL A 181 -26.09 -11.19 30.80
CA VAL A 181 -26.97 -10.00 30.80
C VAL A 181 -27.32 -9.59 29.37
N LEU A 182 -28.60 -9.63 29.01
CA LEU A 182 -29.12 -9.31 27.69
C LEU A 182 -29.51 -7.82 27.55
N LYS A 183 -29.07 -7.17 26.45
CA LYS A 183 -29.39 -5.77 26.10
C LYS A 183 -30.67 -5.68 25.24
N VAL A 184 -31.38 -4.56 25.28
CA VAL A 184 -32.61 -4.30 24.48
C VAL A 184 -32.25 -3.40 23.29
N GLU A 185 -32.63 -3.77 22.06
CA GLU A 185 -32.29 -3.07 20.80
C GLU A 185 -33.03 -1.73 20.58
N GLY A 186 -32.32 -0.71 20.06
CA GLY A 186 -32.91 0.51 19.47
C GLY A 186 -32.25 1.87 19.82
N ALA A 187 -31.10 2.20 19.22
CA ALA A 187 -30.65 3.60 18.98
C ALA A 187 -29.57 3.63 17.85
N GLU A 188 -29.71 4.58 16.91
CA GLU A 188 -29.22 4.62 15.51
C GLU A 188 -27.68 4.66 15.28
N GLU A 189 -27.26 4.06 14.16
CA GLU A 189 -25.87 3.96 13.62
C GLU A 189 -25.44 5.21 12.81
N SER A 190 -24.13 5.52 12.76
CA SER A 190 -23.54 6.55 11.88
C SER A 190 -22.81 5.96 10.67
N GLU A 191 -23.06 6.50 9.48
CA GLU A 191 -22.77 6.01 8.11
C GLU A 191 -21.29 5.87 7.65
N PHE A 192 -20.28 5.88 8.52
CA PHE A 192 -18.87 5.91 8.07
C PHE A 192 -17.99 4.73 8.49
N ASP A 193 -18.57 3.73 9.17
CA ASP A 193 -17.92 2.44 9.45
C ASP A 193 -18.69 1.36 8.66
N MET A 194 -18.69 1.46 7.33
CA MET A 194 -19.05 0.30 6.52
C MET A 194 -17.84 -0.64 6.58
N ASP A 195 -17.96 -1.70 7.37
CA ASP A 195 -17.30 -2.99 7.09
C ASP A 195 -17.63 -3.36 5.64
N LEU A 196 -16.84 -2.84 4.69
CA LEU A 196 -16.82 -3.37 3.35
C LEU A 196 -16.19 -4.75 3.49
N GLU A 197 -17.02 -5.77 3.66
CA GLU A 197 -16.64 -7.13 3.31
C GLU A 197 -16.21 -7.09 1.84
N LEU A 198 -14.90 -6.93 1.62
CA LEU A 198 -14.34 -6.88 0.29
C LEU A 198 -14.41 -8.30 -0.26
N GLU A 199 -15.54 -8.61 -0.92
CA GLU A 199 -15.74 -9.89 -1.60
C GLU A 199 -14.56 -10.20 -2.54
N THR A 200 -14.26 -11.49 -2.73
CA THR A 200 -13.25 -11.97 -3.67
C THR A 200 -13.42 -11.30 -5.03
N VAL A 201 -12.36 -10.69 -5.55
CA VAL A 201 -12.43 -10.06 -6.87
C VAL A 201 -12.49 -11.17 -7.92
N PRO A 202 -13.54 -11.24 -8.75
CA PRO A 202 -13.71 -12.34 -9.69
C PRO A 202 -12.54 -12.42 -10.67
N VAL A 203 -12.17 -13.65 -11.02
CA VAL A 203 -11.24 -13.95 -12.12
C VAL A 203 -11.69 -13.22 -13.39
N SER A 204 -10.74 -12.73 -14.21
CA SER A 204 -11.05 -12.03 -15.46
C SER A 204 -12.24 -12.67 -16.17
N LYS A 205 -13.23 -11.82 -16.52
CA LYS A 205 -14.37 -12.24 -17.34
C LYS A 205 -13.95 -12.71 -18.75
N HIS A 206 -12.70 -12.43 -19.11
CA HIS A 206 -12.05 -12.75 -20.37
C HIS A 206 -10.78 -13.58 -20.10
N PRO A 207 -10.92 -14.85 -19.69
CA PRO A 207 -9.77 -15.69 -19.43
C PRO A 207 -8.90 -15.84 -20.69
N LEU A 208 -7.58 -15.80 -20.51
CA LEU A 208 -6.63 -16.09 -21.59
C LEU A 208 -6.94 -17.47 -22.19
N ALA A 209 -7.05 -17.51 -23.51
CA ALA A 209 -7.23 -18.77 -24.23
C ALA A 209 -6.02 -19.69 -24.01
N THR A 210 -6.24 -21.01 -23.96
CA THR A 210 -5.15 -21.99 -24.01
C THR A 210 -4.44 -21.92 -25.36
N GLY A 211 -3.12 -22.12 -25.41
CA GLY A 211 -2.30 -21.96 -26.61
C GLY A 211 -1.82 -20.52 -26.83
N THR A 212 -1.52 -19.79 -25.75
CA THR A 212 -0.87 -18.48 -25.86
C THR A 212 0.58 -18.64 -26.30
N VAL A 213 1.19 -17.57 -26.81
CA VAL A 213 2.64 -17.57 -27.09
C VAL A 213 3.48 -17.79 -25.82
N ALA A 214 2.94 -17.46 -24.63
CA ALA A 214 3.64 -17.66 -23.36
C ALA A 214 3.65 -19.12 -22.90
N ASP A 215 2.72 -19.96 -23.36
CA ASP A 215 2.57 -21.36 -22.90
C ASP A 215 3.79 -22.24 -23.28
N GLU A 216 4.61 -21.80 -24.23
CA GLU A 216 5.89 -22.44 -24.59
C GLU A 216 6.96 -22.27 -23.50
N PHE A 217 6.82 -21.26 -22.63
CA PHE A 217 7.82 -20.87 -21.63
C PHE A 217 7.27 -20.86 -20.19
N ILE A 218 5.95 -20.77 -20.02
CA ILE A 218 5.32 -20.53 -18.71
C ILE A 218 4.21 -21.55 -18.48
N GLU A 219 4.21 -22.14 -17.28
CA GLU A 219 3.13 -23.00 -16.79
C GLU A 219 2.65 -22.47 -15.45
N THR A 220 1.34 -22.40 -15.26
CA THR A 220 0.72 -21.87 -14.04
C THR A 220 -0.33 -22.82 -13.54
N VAL A 221 -0.41 -22.99 -12.21
CA VAL A 221 -1.47 -23.73 -11.54
C VAL A 221 -2.29 -22.74 -10.72
N CYS A 222 -3.61 -22.85 -10.80
CA CYS A 222 -4.55 -22.10 -9.99
C CYS A 222 -5.33 -23.06 -9.08
N ASP A 223 -5.83 -22.57 -7.96
CA ASP A 223 -6.79 -23.27 -7.13
C ASP A 223 -8.22 -23.23 -7.74
N GLU A 224 -9.19 -23.80 -7.02
CA GLU A 224 -10.60 -23.85 -7.43
C GLU A 224 -11.26 -22.48 -7.61
N ASN A 225 -10.73 -21.44 -6.98
CA ASN A 225 -11.20 -20.06 -7.08
C ASN A 225 -10.43 -19.24 -8.14
N GLY A 226 -9.49 -19.89 -8.85
CA GLY A 226 -8.66 -19.27 -9.88
C GLY A 226 -7.48 -18.46 -9.33
N VAL A 227 -7.20 -18.53 -8.03
CA VAL A 227 -6.03 -17.89 -7.41
C VAL A 227 -4.79 -18.68 -7.81
N ILE A 228 -3.75 -17.99 -8.26
CA ILE A 228 -2.49 -18.63 -8.64
C ILE A 228 -1.81 -19.25 -7.41
N SER A 229 -1.44 -20.52 -7.52
CA SER A 229 -0.73 -21.27 -6.46
C SER A 229 0.72 -21.56 -6.82
N SER A 230 1.05 -21.68 -8.11
CA SER A 230 2.44 -21.84 -8.58
C SER A 230 2.64 -21.36 -10.01
N ILE A 231 3.87 -20.96 -10.32
CA ILE A 231 4.35 -20.63 -11.65
C ILE A 231 5.69 -21.34 -11.89
N ASN A 232 5.81 -21.99 -13.03
CA ASN A 232 7.02 -22.68 -13.46
C ASN A 232 7.44 -22.18 -14.83
N PHE A 233 8.75 -22.15 -15.07
CA PHE A 233 9.32 -21.72 -16.34
C PHE A 233 10.08 -22.85 -17.02
N LYS A 234 9.94 -22.94 -18.34
CA LYS A 234 10.60 -23.93 -19.20
C LYS A 234 11.23 -23.21 -20.39
N ASN A 235 12.22 -23.85 -21.03
CA ASN A 235 12.90 -23.31 -22.21
C ASN A 235 13.48 -21.89 -22.02
N THR A 236 13.79 -21.50 -20.78
CA THR A 236 14.20 -20.12 -20.46
C THR A 236 15.59 -19.80 -20.99
N ASP A 237 16.43 -20.82 -21.19
CA ASP A 237 17.77 -20.76 -21.75
C ASP A 237 17.81 -20.22 -23.20
N ARG A 238 16.72 -20.41 -23.96
CA ARG A 238 16.60 -19.95 -25.35
C ARG A 238 15.65 -18.77 -25.54
N TYR A 239 15.08 -18.23 -24.46
CA TYR A 239 14.05 -17.22 -24.55
C TYR A 239 14.61 -15.84 -24.96
N ASN A 240 13.98 -15.21 -25.95
CA ASN A 240 14.20 -13.82 -26.34
C ASN A 240 12.83 -13.15 -26.60
N PHE A 241 12.44 -12.17 -25.78
CA PHE A 241 11.11 -11.53 -25.83
C PHE A 241 10.72 -11.01 -27.23
N ALA A 242 11.64 -10.37 -27.96
CA ALA A 242 11.31 -9.80 -29.26
C ALA A 242 11.02 -10.87 -30.33
N PHE A 243 11.70 -12.02 -30.28
CA PHE A 243 11.47 -13.12 -31.23
C PHE A 243 10.39 -14.09 -30.76
N ASP A 244 10.47 -14.53 -29.51
CA ASP A 244 9.65 -15.62 -28.96
C ASP A 244 8.29 -15.12 -28.44
N THR A 245 8.10 -13.81 -28.32
CA THR A 245 6.79 -13.22 -27.98
C THR A 245 6.30 -12.33 -29.12
N ILE A 246 7.01 -11.26 -29.47
CA ILE A 246 6.49 -10.28 -30.44
C ILE A 246 6.41 -10.83 -31.86
N ASP A 247 7.49 -11.42 -32.38
CA ASP A 247 7.44 -11.96 -33.74
C ASP A 247 6.48 -13.15 -33.85
N LYS A 248 6.33 -13.95 -32.79
CA LYS A 248 5.33 -15.02 -32.68
C LYS A 248 3.90 -14.50 -32.66
N LEU A 249 3.63 -13.39 -31.96
CA LEU A 249 2.32 -12.73 -31.98
C LEU A 249 2.02 -12.11 -33.34
N ALA A 250 3.01 -11.54 -34.01
CA ALA A 250 2.86 -11.05 -35.38
C ALA A 250 2.54 -12.19 -36.37
N GLU A 251 3.07 -13.40 -36.13
CA GLU A 251 2.73 -14.60 -36.91
C GLU A 251 1.32 -15.13 -36.58
N LYS A 252 0.99 -15.22 -35.28
CA LYS A 252 -0.28 -15.78 -34.78
C LYS A 252 -1.48 -14.85 -35.01
N SER A 253 -1.30 -13.54 -34.83
CA SER A 253 -2.37 -12.54 -34.80
C SER A 253 -1.87 -11.20 -35.35
N PRO A 254 -1.53 -11.15 -36.66
CA PRO A 254 -0.83 -10.02 -37.28
C PRO A 254 -1.53 -8.68 -37.10
N ASN A 255 -2.86 -8.66 -37.14
CA ASN A 255 -3.69 -7.45 -37.11
C ASN A 255 -4.18 -7.08 -35.70
N LYS A 256 -3.84 -7.87 -34.67
CA LYS A 256 -4.26 -7.56 -33.30
C LYS A 256 -3.52 -6.31 -32.81
N VAL A 257 -4.26 -5.36 -32.26
CA VAL A 257 -3.72 -4.10 -31.73
C VAL A 257 -2.86 -4.41 -30.52
N ALA A 258 -1.57 -4.08 -30.62
CA ALA A 258 -0.60 -4.24 -29.56
C ALA A 258 -0.47 -2.96 -28.72
N MET A 259 -0.58 -1.78 -29.33
CA MET A 259 -0.50 -0.50 -28.66
C MET A 259 -1.37 0.56 -29.34
N VAL A 260 -2.13 1.30 -28.54
CA VAL A 260 -2.72 2.58 -28.92
C VAL A 260 -1.90 3.69 -28.28
N TRP A 261 -1.42 4.61 -29.11
CA TRP A 261 -0.59 5.74 -28.69
C TRP A 261 -1.28 7.05 -29.04
N VAL A 262 -1.22 8.01 -28.12
CA VAL A 262 -1.79 9.36 -28.28
C VAL A 262 -0.73 10.39 -27.95
N SER A 263 -0.56 11.36 -28.85
CA SER A 263 0.36 12.50 -28.69
C SER A 263 -0.04 13.43 -27.54
N ASN A 264 0.92 14.20 -27.02
CA ASN A 264 0.74 15.19 -25.95
C ASN A 264 -0.43 16.16 -26.19
N ASP A 265 -0.54 16.68 -27.43
CA ASP A 265 -1.60 17.63 -27.81
C ASP A 265 -2.89 16.95 -28.32
N LYS A 266 -2.91 15.61 -28.31
CA LYS A 266 -4.02 14.74 -28.73
C LYS A 266 -4.41 14.93 -30.20
N THR A 267 -3.50 15.45 -31.04
CA THR A 267 -3.75 15.65 -32.48
C THR A 267 -3.39 14.43 -33.32
N GLU A 268 -2.40 13.65 -32.86
CA GLU A 268 -1.99 12.38 -33.46
C GLU A 268 -2.40 11.20 -32.59
N GLU A 269 -2.95 10.18 -33.25
CA GLU A 269 -3.28 8.87 -32.68
C GLU A 269 -2.69 7.78 -33.58
N HIS A 270 -2.01 6.81 -32.97
CA HIS A 270 -1.44 5.67 -33.68
C HIS A 270 -1.93 4.36 -33.08
N TYR A 271 -2.34 3.44 -33.96
CA TYR A 271 -2.76 2.08 -33.61
C TYR A 271 -1.73 1.13 -34.20
N PHE A 272 -0.86 0.60 -33.34
CA PHE A 272 0.18 -0.34 -33.74
C PHE A 272 -0.28 -1.77 -33.52
N THR A 273 -0.24 -2.57 -34.58
CA THR A 273 -0.46 -4.02 -34.50
C THR A 273 0.81 -4.77 -34.13
N PHE A 274 0.72 -6.05 -33.76
CA PHE A 274 1.93 -6.87 -33.58
C PHE A 274 2.77 -6.97 -34.87
N SER A 275 2.15 -6.94 -36.06
CA SER A 275 2.90 -6.87 -37.33
C SER A 275 3.69 -5.56 -37.48
N ASP A 276 3.10 -4.44 -37.05
CA ASP A 276 3.79 -3.15 -37.06
C ASP A 276 4.99 -3.18 -36.10
N LEU A 277 4.82 -3.74 -34.89
CA LEU A 277 5.92 -3.87 -33.94
C LEU A 277 7.05 -4.77 -34.47
N LYS A 278 6.75 -5.91 -35.10
CA LYS A 278 7.75 -6.76 -35.78
C LYS A 278 8.47 -6.00 -36.89
N LYS A 279 7.72 -5.28 -37.73
CA LYS A 279 8.23 -4.48 -38.85
C LYS A 279 9.18 -3.37 -38.36
N TYR A 280 8.70 -2.49 -37.48
CA TYR A 280 9.47 -1.32 -37.03
C TYR A 280 10.63 -1.69 -36.13
N SER A 281 10.52 -2.73 -35.29
CA SER A 281 11.66 -3.23 -34.53
C SER A 281 12.75 -3.85 -35.43
N ALA A 282 12.37 -4.53 -36.53
CA ALA A 282 13.35 -5.02 -37.51
C ALA A 282 14.05 -3.88 -38.26
N MET A 283 13.29 -2.87 -38.70
CA MET A 283 13.85 -1.65 -39.31
C MET A 283 14.81 -0.96 -38.36
N THR A 284 14.42 -0.82 -37.09
CA THR A 284 15.22 -0.14 -36.07
C THR A 284 16.49 -0.95 -35.71
N ALA A 285 16.42 -2.29 -35.70
CA ALA A 285 17.60 -3.13 -35.47
C ALA A 285 18.61 -3.02 -36.62
N ASN A 286 18.14 -2.99 -37.87
CA ASN A 286 18.99 -2.76 -39.05
C ASN A 286 19.60 -1.35 -39.03
N TYR A 287 18.80 -0.35 -38.63
CA TYR A 287 19.26 1.03 -38.47
C TYR A 287 20.39 1.12 -37.43
N PHE A 288 20.17 0.63 -36.21
CA PHE A 288 21.18 0.62 -35.16
C PHE A 288 22.45 -0.14 -35.56
N THR A 289 22.30 -1.26 -36.28
CA THR A 289 23.44 -2.01 -36.83
C THR A 289 24.27 -1.15 -37.80
N SER A 290 23.62 -0.36 -38.66
CA SER A 290 24.31 0.53 -39.61
C SER A 290 25.09 1.65 -38.94
N LEU A 291 24.66 2.07 -37.75
CA LEU A 291 25.34 3.05 -36.91
C LEU A 291 26.48 2.43 -36.07
N GLY A 292 26.74 1.13 -36.23
CA GLY A 292 27.82 0.42 -35.57
C GLY A 292 27.51 -0.05 -34.16
N ILE A 293 26.24 -0.09 -33.75
CA ILE A 293 25.81 -0.70 -32.48
C ILE A 293 25.85 -2.22 -32.63
N GLN A 294 26.39 -2.92 -31.64
CA GLN A 294 26.61 -4.38 -31.68
C GLN A 294 26.09 -5.08 -30.41
N LYS A 295 26.10 -6.42 -30.41
CA LYS A 295 25.78 -7.24 -29.23
C LYS A 295 26.68 -6.82 -28.05
N GLY A 296 26.07 -6.60 -26.89
CA GLY A 296 26.73 -6.17 -25.66
C GLY A 296 26.89 -4.66 -25.51
N ASP A 297 26.68 -3.85 -26.56
CA ASP A 297 26.75 -2.40 -26.44
C ASP A 297 25.59 -1.86 -25.58
N ARG A 298 25.89 -0.91 -24.68
CA ARG A 298 24.88 -0.26 -23.84
C ARG A 298 24.29 0.92 -24.58
N VAL A 299 22.98 0.89 -24.80
CA VAL A 299 22.23 1.93 -25.52
C VAL A 299 21.22 2.58 -24.59
N MET A 300 21.39 3.87 -24.35
CA MET A 300 20.50 4.63 -23.48
C MET A 300 19.29 5.16 -24.25
N LEU A 301 18.09 4.96 -23.72
CA LEU A 301 16.84 5.46 -24.31
C LEU A 301 16.24 6.53 -23.40
N VAL A 302 16.13 7.76 -23.90
CA VAL A 302 15.57 8.93 -23.21
C VAL A 302 14.45 9.50 -24.05
N LEU A 303 13.28 8.85 -24.01
CA LEU A 303 12.24 9.01 -25.04
C LEU A 303 10.86 9.38 -24.50
N LYS A 304 10.75 9.83 -23.25
CA LYS A 304 9.44 10.18 -22.64
C LYS A 304 8.44 9.04 -22.78
N ASN A 305 7.33 9.25 -23.48
CA ASN A 305 6.39 8.20 -23.89
C ASN A 305 6.25 8.15 -25.43
N HIS A 306 7.25 8.60 -26.19
CA HIS A 306 7.27 8.51 -27.65
C HIS A 306 7.19 7.05 -28.12
N TYR A 307 6.38 6.76 -29.14
CA TYR A 307 6.20 5.38 -29.64
C TYR A 307 7.50 4.72 -30.14
N GLN A 308 8.52 5.52 -30.51
CA GLN A 308 9.85 5.08 -30.90
C GLN A 308 10.59 4.32 -29.79
N PHE A 309 10.22 4.53 -28.51
CA PHE A 309 10.75 3.75 -27.40
C PHE A 309 10.52 2.26 -27.59
N TRP A 310 9.30 1.86 -27.97
CA TRP A 310 8.93 0.46 -28.18
C TRP A 310 9.66 -0.16 -29.36
N TYR A 311 9.88 0.58 -30.45
CA TYR A 311 10.67 0.08 -31.58
C TYR A 311 12.12 -0.15 -31.18
N SER A 312 12.69 0.82 -30.46
CA SER A 312 14.09 0.82 -30.03
C SER A 312 14.36 -0.31 -29.06
N ILE A 313 13.56 -0.47 -28.01
CA ILE A 313 13.77 -1.54 -27.02
C ILE A 313 13.65 -2.93 -27.65
N LEU A 314 12.65 -3.16 -28.52
CA LEU A 314 12.50 -4.43 -29.22
C LEU A 314 13.66 -4.69 -30.19
N ALA A 315 14.15 -3.67 -30.89
CA ALA A 315 15.31 -3.77 -31.76
C ALA A 315 16.59 -4.15 -31.01
N LEU A 316 16.83 -3.51 -29.86
CA LEU A 316 17.97 -3.81 -28.99
C LEU A 316 17.90 -5.25 -28.48
N HIS A 317 16.70 -5.72 -28.10
CA HIS A 317 16.47 -7.12 -27.70
C HIS A 317 16.76 -8.11 -28.83
N LYS A 318 16.44 -7.78 -30.09
CA LYS A 318 16.76 -8.63 -31.26
C LYS A 318 18.26 -8.71 -31.54
N MET A 319 18.97 -7.57 -31.45
CA MET A 319 20.39 -7.50 -31.81
C MET A 319 21.35 -7.85 -30.66
N GLY A 320 20.87 -7.80 -29.42
CA GLY A 320 21.66 -8.08 -28.22
C GLY A 320 22.44 -6.94 -27.64
N ALA A 321 22.10 -5.72 -28.02
CA ALA A 321 22.54 -4.54 -27.30
C ALA A 321 21.74 -4.43 -25.99
N ILE A 322 22.38 -3.92 -24.94
CA ILE A 322 21.82 -3.80 -23.60
C ILE A 322 21.09 -2.46 -23.51
N VAL A 323 19.79 -2.49 -23.29
CA VAL A 323 18.98 -1.27 -23.19
C VAL A 323 19.12 -0.62 -21.81
N ILE A 324 19.22 0.70 -21.78
CA ILE A 324 19.21 1.51 -20.56
C ILE A 324 18.12 2.59 -20.68
N PRO A 325 16.88 2.31 -20.24
CA PRO A 325 15.86 3.34 -20.14
C PRO A 325 16.27 4.40 -19.12
N ALA A 326 16.06 5.67 -19.45
CA ALA A 326 16.33 6.79 -18.59
C ALA A 326 15.31 7.91 -18.80
N THR A 327 15.00 8.62 -17.72
CA THR A 327 14.03 9.71 -17.73
C THR A 327 14.54 10.93 -18.49
N ASN A 328 13.64 11.68 -19.09
CA ASN A 328 13.95 12.92 -19.82
C ASN A 328 14.30 14.10 -18.90
N GLN A 329 14.27 13.92 -17.57
CA GLN A 329 14.57 14.96 -16.60
C GLN A 329 16.06 15.02 -16.20
N LEU A 330 16.91 14.18 -16.79
CA LEU A 330 18.35 14.17 -16.52
C LEU A 330 19.02 15.43 -17.09
N VAL A 331 20.03 15.92 -16.37
CA VAL A 331 20.88 17.05 -16.79
C VAL A 331 22.31 16.57 -17.09
N GLU A 332 23.19 17.45 -17.56
CA GLU A 332 24.56 17.12 -17.98
C GLU A 332 25.30 16.17 -17.01
N HIS A 333 25.40 16.52 -15.73
CA HIS A 333 26.15 15.71 -14.77
C HIS A 333 25.54 14.31 -14.54
N ASP A 334 24.21 14.20 -14.64
CA ASP A 334 23.50 12.93 -14.56
C ASP A 334 23.82 12.03 -15.76
N PHE A 335 23.90 12.62 -16.95
CA PHE A 335 24.30 11.93 -18.16
C PHE A 335 25.76 11.50 -18.10
N THR A 336 26.67 12.41 -17.73
CA THR A 336 28.10 12.10 -17.58
C THR A 336 28.32 10.93 -16.64
N TYR A 337 27.65 10.92 -15.49
CA TYR A 337 27.71 9.79 -14.55
C TYR A 337 27.27 8.48 -15.22
N ARG A 338 26.08 8.46 -15.85
CA ARG A 338 25.53 7.23 -16.43
C ARG A 338 26.32 6.74 -17.64
N TYR A 339 26.80 7.64 -18.48
CA TYR A 339 27.67 7.32 -19.61
C TYR A 339 28.94 6.63 -19.14
N LYS A 340 29.57 7.16 -18.09
CA LYS A 340 30.76 6.57 -17.49
C LYS A 340 30.48 5.22 -16.84
N SER A 341 29.50 5.16 -15.94
CA SER A 341 29.26 3.99 -15.08
C SER A 341 28.75 2.78 -15.87
N ALA A 342 27.90 3.00 -16.88
CA ALA A 342 27.42 1.91 -17.74
C ALA A 342 28.29 1.70 -18.99
N GLY A 343 29.22 2.62 -19.29
CA GLY A 343 29.96 2.64 -20.55
C GLY A 343 29.01 2.77 -21.74
N VAL A 344 28.16 3.78 -21.76
CA VAL A 344 27.15 3.96 -22.82
C VAL A 344 27.83 4.18 -24.17
N LYS A 345 27.38 3.44 -25.19
CA LYS A 345 27.89 3.51 -26.57
C LYS A 345 27.05 4.41 -27.46
N ALA A 346 25.74 4.42 -27.23
CA ALA A 346 24.79 5.19 -28.00
C ALA A 346 23.67 5.74 -27.10
N ILE A 347 23.12 6.88 -27.50
CA ILE A 347 21.91 7.46 -26.91
C ILE A 347 20.86 7.71 -27.99
N VAL A 348 19.63 7.29 -27.71
CA VAL A 348 18.42 7.66 -28.47
C VAL A 348 17.63 8.63 -27.60
N CYS A 349 17.57 9.89 -28.00
CA CYS A 349 17.07 10.99 -27.18
C CYS A 349 15.89 11.68 -27.86
N THR A 350 14.92 12.12 -27.07
CA THR A 350 13.89 13.05 -27.50
C THR A 350 14.48 14.41 -27.88
N ALA A 351 13.90 15.04 -28.90
CA ALA A 351 14.15 16.44 -29.23
C ALA A 351 13.37 17.43 -28.34
N ASP A 352 12.42 16.94 -27.53
CA ASP A 352 11.59 17.78 -26.68
C ASP A 352 12.40 18.42 -25.55
N GLY A 353 12.17 19.71 -25.33
CA GLY A 353 12.81 20.47 -24.26
C GLY A 353 14.33 20.58 -24.40
N ASP A 354 15.03 20.58 -23.27
CA ASP A 354 16.49 20.81 -23.23
C ASP A 354 17.30 19.49 -23.18
N VAL A 355 16.63 18.34 -23.25
CA VAL A 355 17.21 17.03 -22.93
C VAL A 355 18.37 16.67 -23.86
N ALA A 356 18.19 16.83 -25.17
CA ALA A 356 19.23 16.57 -26.16
C ALA A 356 20.45 17.50 -26.00
N HIS A 357 20.23 18.73 -25.52
CA HIS A 357 21.35 19.64 -25.23
C HIS A 357 22.13 19.18 -24.00
N GLN A 358 21.45 18.84 -22.90
CA GLN A 358 22.08 18.30 -21.69
C GLN A 358 22.87 17.01 -21.97
N ALA A 359 22.30 16.10 -22.77
CA ALA A 359 22.98 14.89 -23.23
C ALA A 359 24.22 15.21 -24.09
N GLU A 360 24.14 16.21 -24.97
CA GLU A 360 25.26 16.63 -25.80
C GLU A 360 26.41 17.23 -25.00
N LEU A 361 26.12 18.03 -23.98
CA LEU A 361 27.14 18.56 -23.07
C LEU A 361 27.95 17.43 -22.43
N ALA A 362 27.24 16.41 -21.92
CA ALA A 362 27.88 15.23 -21.33
C ALA A 362 28.72 14.44 -22.35
N CYS A 363 28.30 14.38 -23.63
CA CYS A 363 29.05 13.69 -24.69
C CYS A 363 30.45 14.28 -24.95
N ALA A 364 30.74 15.51 -24.50
CA ALA A 364 32.06 16.12 -24.66
C ALA A 364 33.19 15.29 -24.02
N GLU A 365 32.88 14.55 -22.94
CA GLU A 365 33.83 13.64 -22.27
C GLU A 365 33.91 12.24 -22.92
N PHE A 366 33.00 11.91 -23.85
CA PHE A 366 32.87 10.57 -24.45
C PHE A 366 32.93 10.64 -25.99
N PRO A 367 34.12 10.90 -26.57
CA PRO A 367 34.26 10.97 -28.02
C PRO A 367 33.86 9.64 -28.68
N GLY A 368 33.04 9.73 -29.74
CA GLY A 368 32.54 8.56 -30.46
C GLY A 368 31.20 8.01 -29.95
N MET A 369 30.53 8.70 -29.04
CA MET A 369 29.12 8.43 -28.70
C MET A 369 28.25 8.54 -29.97
N VAL A 370 27.46 7.51 -30.24
CA VAL A 370 26.44 7.57 -31.30
C VAL A 370 25.22 8.31 -30.75
N LYS A 371 24.87 9.44 -31.36
CA LYS A 371 23.79 10.31 -30.91
C LYS A 371 22.63 10.27 -31.90
N ILE A 372 21.47 9.80 -31.45
CA ILE A 372 20.28 9.61 -32.28
C ILE A 372 19.14 10.45 -31.68
N LEU A 373 18.52 11.29 -32.49
CA LEU A 373 17.48 12.23 -32.07
C LEU A 373 16.12 11.80 -32.64
N VAL A 374 15.07 11.87 -31.81
CA VAL A 374 13.70 11.56 -32.17
C VAL A 374 12.87 12.84 -32.20
N GLY A 375 12.10 13.06 -33.27
CA GLY A 375 11.16 14.17 -33.41
C GLY A 375 11.72 15.45 -34.06
N ALA A 376 13.04 15.54 -34.27
CA ALA A 376 13.66 16.66 -34.99
C ALA A 376 15.03 16.26 -35.57
N SER A 377 15.60 17.15 -36.40
CA SER A 377 16.98 17.05 -36.89
C SER A 377 17.89 18.06 -36.16
N ARG A 378 19.12 17.63 -35.83
CA ARG A 378 20.15 18.49 -35.21
C ARG A 378 21.52 18.14 -35.77
N GLU A 379 22.38 19.14 -35.99
CA GLU A 379 23.74 18.91 -36.46
C GLU A 379 24.50 17.99 -35.49
N GLY A 380 25.21 16.99 -36.03
CA GLY A 380 25.95 16.01 -35.24
C GLY A 380 25.09 14.94 -34.56
N TRP A 381 23.78 14.91 -34.82
CA TRP A 381 22.85 13.86 -34.40
C TRP A 381 22.25 13.18 -35.64
N HIS A 382 22.02 11.87 -35.53
CA HIS A 382 21.23 11.13 -36.52
C HIS A 382 19.74 11.40 -36.31
N ASP A 383 18.99 11.57 -37.38
CA ASP A 383 17.55 11.80 -37.32
C ASP A 383 16.80 10.46 -37.42
N PHE A 384 16.30 9.97 -36.29
CA PHE A 384 15.63 8.67 -36.23
C PHE A 384 14.44 8.59 -37.18
N ASN A 385 13.59 9.62 -37.20
CA ASN A 385 12.34 9.61 -37.95
C ASN A 385 12.58 9.69 -39.46
N ALA A 386 13.55 10.51 -39.88
CA ALA A 386 13.89 10.68 -41.30
C ALA A 386 14.72 9.52 -41.86
N GLU A 387 15.61 8.92 -41.06
CA GLU A 387 16.53 7.87 -41.52
C GLU A 387 15.90 6.46 -41.50
N LEU A 388 15.06 6.15 -40.51
CA LEU A 388 14.48 4.81 -40.31
C LEU A 388 13.80 4.21 -41.56
N PRO A 389 13.01 4.96 -42.36
CA PRO A 389 12.32 4.42 -43.54
C PRO A 389 13.24 3.80 -44.60
N ALA A 390 14.54 4.10 -44.59
CA ALA A 390 15.51 3.55 -45.54
C ALA A 390 15.94 2.10 -45.24
N TYR A 391 15.62 1.57 -44.06
CA TYR A 391 16.11 0.27 -43.59
C TYR A 391 15.11 -0.86 -43.80
N SER A 392 15.63 -2.07 -44.02
CA SER A 392 14.83 -3.28 -44.24
C SER A 392 13.94 -3.59 -43.03
N ASN A 393 12.70 -4.02 -43.28
CA ASN A 393 11.78 -4.52 -42.25
C ASN A 393 11.95 -6.00 -41.92
N VAL A 394 13.06 -6.61 -42.35
CA VAL A 394 13.42 -8.00 -42.07
C VAL A 394 14.68 -8.02 -41.21
N TYR A 395 14.60 -8.71 -40.07
CA TYR A 395 15.73 -8.97 -39.18
C TYR A 395 15.60 -10.39 -38.64
N GLU A 396 16.36 -11.33 -39.22
CA GLU A 396 16.23 -12.75 -38.92
C GLU A 396 16.95 -13.13 -37.61
N ARG A 397 16.37 -14.08 -36.88
CA ARG A 397 17.01 -14.71 -35.72
C ARG A 397 18.21 -15.51 -36.21
N ARG A 398 19.38 -15.22 -35.65
CA ARG A 398 20.65 -15.88 -35.98
C ARG A 398 20.98 -16.94 -34.92
N PRO A 399 21.88 -17.90 -35.21
CA PRO A 399 22.32 -18.89 -34.22
C PRO A 399 22.98 -18.26 -32.97
N ASP A 400 23.55 -17.07 -33.09
CA ASP A 400 24.20 -16.30 -32.02
C ASP A 400 23.28 -15.26 -31.35
N THR A 401 21.99 -15.27 -31.69
CA THR A 401 20.99 -14.36 -31.09
C THR A 401 21.03 -14.52 -29.56
N PRO A 402 21.09 -13.41 -28.82
CA PRO A 402 21.09 -13.43 -27.36
C PRO A 402 19.80 -13.99 -26.77
N CYS A 403 19.92 -14.70 -25.66
CA CYS A 403 18.79 -15.31 -24.97
C CYS A 403 19.13 -15.69 -23.52
N GLY A 404 18.11 -16.11 -22.77
CA GLY A 404 18.27 -16.66 -21.43
C GLY A 404 19.02 -15.74 -20.46
N ASP A 405 20.22 -16.16 -20.05
CA ASP A 405 21.02 -15.46 -19.04
C ASP A 405 21.88 -14.32 -19.60
N ASP A 406 21.88 -14.10 -20.93
CA ASP A 406 22.50 -12.91 -21.51
C ASP A 406 21.87 -11.64 -20.88
N THR A 407 22.69 -10.65 -20.52
CA THR A 407 22.19 -9.36 -20.03
C THR A 407 21.45 -8.64 -21.14
N MET A 408 20.23 -8.19 -20.84
CA MET A 408 19.30 -7.58 -21.81
C MET A 408 19.02 -6.12 -21.45
N LEU A 409 18.88 -5.83 -20.16
CA LEU A 409 18.33 -4.58 -19.63
C LEU A 409 19.17 -4.12 -18.44
N MET A 410 19.41 -2.83 -18.34
CA MET A 410 20.01 -2.21 -17.17
C MET A 410 19.14 -1.02 -16.74
N LEU A 411 18.84 -0.96 -15.44
CA LEU A 411 18.06 0.13 -14.86
C LEU A 411 18.88 0.82 -13.77
N PHE A 412 18.98 2.14 -13.84
CA PHE A 412 19.60 2.92 -12.78
C PHE A 412 18.63 3.03 -11.60
N THR A 413 19.04 2.55 -10.43
CA THR A 413 18.24 2.51 -9.19
C THR A 413 18.79 3.53 -8.20
N SER A 414 17.91 4.22 -7.48
CA SER A 414 18.36 5.18 -6.47
C SER A 414 18.88 4.44 -5.25
N GLY A 415 20.15 4.68 -4.87
CA GLY A 415 20.71 4.18 -3.63
C GLY A 415 20.30 5.04 -2.44
N THR A 416 20.26 4.45 -1.25
CA THR A 416 19.95 5.14 0.02
C THR A 416 21.08 6.07 0.49
N SER A 417 22.30 5.95 -0.04
CA SER A 417 23.48 6.66 0.45
C SER A 417 24.42 7.22 -0.63
N GLY A 418 24.06 7.19 -1.92
CA GLY A 418 24.97 7.60 -2.99
C GLY A 418 24.38 7.74 -4.39
N TYR A 419 25.26 7.75 -5.39
CA TYR A 419 24.88 7.79 -6.81
C TYR A 419 24.07 6.54 -7.22
N PRO A 420 23.19 6.64 -8.25
CA PRO A 420 22.36 5.52 -8.66
C PRO A 420 23.16 4.27 -9.07
N ARG A 421 22.79 3.10 -8.56
CA ARG A 421 23.39 1.80 -8.93
C ARG A 421 22.74 1.25 -10.19
N ILE A 422 23.34 0.26 -10.85
CA ILE A 422 22.82 -0.30 -12.11
C ILE A 422 22.32 -1.72 -11.88
N ALA A 423 21.02 -1.93 -11.75
CA ALA A 423 20.44 -3.26 -11.68
C ALA A 423 20.43 -3.89 -13.09
N ALA A 424 21.17 -4.98 -13.29
CA ALA A 424 21.26 -5.68 -14.57
C ALA A 424 20.28 -6.85 -14.63
N HIS A 425 19.57 -6.98 -15.74
CA HIS A 425 18.50 -7.97 -15.95
C HIS A 425 18.77 -8.79 -17.20
N SER A 426 18.51 -10.10 -17.12
CA SER A 426 18.69 -11.02 -18.24
C SER A 426 17.47 -11.07 -19.16
N TYR A 427 17.56 -11.83 -20.25
CA TYR A 427 16.42 -12.14 -21.11
C TYR A 427 15.31 -12.92 -20.40
N LYS A 428 15.53 -13.47 -19.21
CA LYS A 428 14.50 -14.11 -18.38
C LYS A 428 13.59 -13.10 -17.66
N TYR A 429 13.99 -11.84 -17.54
CA TYR A 429 13.23 -10.80 -16.83
C TYR A 429 11.78 -10.62 -17.33
N PRO A 430 11.50 -10.56 -18.65
CA PRO A 430 10.14 -10.45 -19.17
C PRO A 430 9.21 -11.58 -18.73
N LEU A 431 9.71 -12.81 -18.60
CA LEU A 431 8.90 -13.96 -18.16
C LEU A 431 8.34 -13.74 -16.74
N GLY A 432 9.14 -13.12 -15.86
CA GLY A 432 8.70 -12.76 -14.51
C GLY A 432 7.57 -11.73 -14.47
N HIS A 433 7.30 -11.01 -15.57
CA HIS A 433 6.16 -10.09 -15.68
C HIS A 433 4.85 -10.76 -16.08
N TYR A 434 4.85 -12.04 -16.42
CA TYR A 434 3.61 -12.77 -16.67
C TYR A 434 2.68 -12.71 -15.46
N ILE A 435 3.24 -12.89 -14.25
CA ILE A 435 2.44 -12.78 -13.01
C ILE A 435 1.93 -11.36 -12.79
N THR A 436 2.75 -10.35 -13.08
CA THR A 436 2.40 -8.93 -13.00
C THR A 436 1.18 -8.61 -13.85
N ALA A 437 1.16 -9.06 -15.11
CA ALA A 437 0.06 -8.74 -16.02
C ALA A 437 -1.17 -9.62 -15.83
N LYS A 438 -0.99 -10.95 -15.76
CA LYS A 438 -2.10 -11.89 -15.74
C LYS A 438 -2.85 -11.92 -14.41
N TYR A 439 -2.13 -11.96 -13.29
CA TYR A 439 -2.73 -12.25 -11.98
C TYR A 439 -2.84 -11.04 -11.07
N TRP A 440 -2.13 -9.95 -11.38
CA TRP A 440 -2.25 -8.71 -10.62
C TRP A 440 -2.91 -7.60 -11.42
N HIS A 441 -2.40 -7.19 -12.59
CA HIS A 441 -3.12 -6.23 -13.44
C HIS A 441 -4.43 -6.77 -14.00
N ASN A 442 -4.59 -8.11 -14.01
CA ASN A 442 -5.74 -8.82 -14.53
C ASN A 442 -6.09 -8.40 -15.97
N VAL A 443 -5.06 -8.26 -16.82
CA VAL A 443 -5.25 -7.66 -18.15
C VAL A 443 -6.29 -8.41 -18.98
N ASN A 444 -7.15 -7.65 -19.67
CA ASN A 444 -8.08 -8.18 -20.64
C ASN A 444 -7.36 -8.35 -22.00
N PRO A 445 -7.23 -9.58 -22.54
CA PRO A 445 -6.56 -9.80 -23.83
C PRO A 445 -7.24 -9.09 -25.01
N GLU A 446 -8.53 -8.78 -24.90
CA GLU A 446 -9.32 -8.08 -25.92
C GLU A 446 -9.50 -6.59 -25.60
N GLY A 447 -8.90 -6.12 -24.50
CA GLY A 447 -8.96 -4.74 -24.05
C GLY A 447 -7.63 -4.01 -24.17
N LEU A 448 -7.60 -2.81 -23.58
CA LEU A 448 -6.37 -2.02 -23.40
C LEU A 448 -6.03 -1.90 -21.91
N HIS A 449 -4.77 -2.17 -21.60
CA HIS A 449 -4.19 -1.89 -20.29
C HIS A 449 -3.47 -0.54 -20.31
N TYR A 450 -3.80 0.35 -19.37
CA TYR A 450 -3.14 1.64 -19.24
C TYR A 450 -2.37 1.72 -17.93
N THR A 451 -1.04 1.80 -18.02
CA THR A 451 -0.18 2.17 -16.90
C THR A 451 0.27 3.61 -17.04
N ILE A 452 0.19 4.42 -15.98
CA ILE A 452 0.75 5.78 -15.96
C ILE A 452 2.19 5.72 -15.46
N SER A 453 3.16 5.81 -16.37
CA SER A 453 4.59 5.83 -16.07
C SER A 453 5.38 6.35 -17.26
N ASP A 454 6.43 7.14 -17.01
CA ASP A 454 7.44 7.52 -18.02
C ASP A 454 8.35 6.33 -18.36
N THR A 455 8.79 6.23 -19.62
CA THR A 455 9.57 5.06 -20.09
C THR A 455 10.95 4.94 -19.44
N GLY A 456 11.45 6.02 -18.82
CA GLY A 456 12.68 6.01 -18.05
C GLY A 456 12.62 5.23 -16.74
N TRP A 457 11.44 4.81 -16.30
CA TRP A 457 11.25 4.03 -15.07
C TRP A 457 10.96 2.56 -15.37
N GLY A 458 11.45 1.67 -14.51
CA GLY A 458 11.14 0.23 -14.61
C GLY A 458 9.64 -0.08 -14.64
N LYS A 459 8.81 0.76 -14.01
CA LYS A 459 7.34 0.63 -14.02
C LYS A 459 6.72 0.69 -15.41
N ALA A 460 7.32 1.41 -16.37
CA ALA A 460 6.86 1.35 -17.77
C ALA A 460 7.02 -0.06 -18.35
N LEU A 461 8.08 -0.78 -17.99
CA LEU A 461 8.30 -2.15 -18.45
C LEU A 461 7.33 -3.17 -17.81
N TRP A 462 6.91 -2.90 -16.57
CA TRP A 462 5.92 -3.69 -15.84
C TRP A 462 4.51 -3.58 -16.43
N GLY A 463 4.18 -2.40 -16.99
CA GLY A 463 2.81 -2.01 -17.32
C GLY A 463 2.57 -1.60 -18.77
N LYS A 464 3.60 -1.50 -19.59
CA LYS A 464 3.49 -1.04 -20.99
C LYS A 464 4.36 -1.87 -21.94
N LEU A 465 4.71 -3.11 -21.59
CA LEU A 465 5.61 -3.88 -22.45
C LEU A 465 5.49 -5.39 -22.23
N TYR A 466 6.14 -5.92 -21.20
CA TYR A 466 6.49 -7.34 -21.15
C TYR A 466 5.30 -8.24 -20.84
N GLY A 467 4.74 -8.10 -19.63
CA GLY A 467 3.67 -8.96 -19.17
C GLY A 467 2.40 -8.82 -20.02
N GLN A 468 2.06 -7.59 -20.43
CA GLN A 468 0.85 -7.32 -21.21
C GLN A 468 0.87 -8.08 -22.53
N TRP A 469 2.00 -8.04 -23.25
CA TRP A 469 2.13 -8.75 -24.53
C TRP A 469 2.35 -10.25 -24.37
N LEU A 470 2.93 -10.73 -23.28
CA LEU A 470 2.90 -12.17 -22.93
C LEU A 470 1.45 -12.67 -22.72
N CYS A 471 0.57 -11.80 -22.24
CA CYS A 471 -0.87 -12.04 -22.13
C CYS A 471 -1.64 -11.63 -23.41
N GLU A 472 -0.94 -11.39 -24.54
CA GLU A 472 -1.56 -11.01 -25.82
C GLU A 472 -2.53 -9.80 -25.72
N ALA A 473 -2.37 -8.95 -24.71
CA ALA A 473 -3.24 -7.82 -24.41
C ALA A 473 -2.66 -6.52 -24.99
N GLY A 474 -3.54 -5.63 -25.48
CA GLY A 474 -3.13 -4.32 -25.97
C GLY A 474 -2.77 -3.38 -24.82
N ILE A 475 -1.88 -2.42 -25.10
CA ILE A 475 -1.53 -1.36 -24.15
C ILE A 475 -2.00 0.01 -24.66
N PHE A 476 -2.29 0.92 -23.74
CA PHE A 476 -2.54 2.33 -24.05
C PHE A 476 -1.40 3.20 -23.52
N THR A 477 -0.95 4.15 -24.35
CA THR A 477 0.08 5.13 -23.99
C THR A 477 -0.38 6.53 -24.39
N TYR A 478 -0.39 7.44 -23.42
CA TYR A 478 -0.54 8.87 -23.66
C TYR A 478 0.81 9.57 -23.39
N ASP A 479 1.31 10.29 -24.40
CA ASP A 479 2.61 10.95 -24.36
C ASP A 479 2.53 12.37 -23.80
N PHE A 480 2.06 12.49 -22.56
CA PHE A 480 1.88 13.78 -21.90
C PHE A 480 3.14 14.31 -21.21
N ASP A 481 3.28 15.63 -21.16
CA ASP A 481 4.34 16.30 -20.40
C ASP A 481 4.03 16.46 -18.92
N ARG A 482 2.78 16.83 -18.63
CA ARG A 482 2.29 17.11 -17.28
C ARG A 482 1.03 16.32 -17.03
N PHE A 483 0.97 15.74 -15.84
CA PHE A 483 -0.19 14.98 -15.45
C PHE A 483 -1.34 15.92 -15.08
N HIS A 484 -2.46 15.76 -15.78
CA HIS A 484 -3.69 16.49 -15.59
C HIS A 484 -4.85 15.47 -15.54
N PRO A 485 -5.53 15.29 -14.38
CA PRO A 485 -6.64 14.35 -14.25
C PRO A 485 -7.73 14.53 -15.31
N ASP A 486 -8.12 15.77 -15.57
CA ASP A 486 -9.15 16.17 -16.53
C ASP A 486 -8.78 15.88 -17.99
N ASP A 487 -7.49 15.80 -18.30
CA ASP A 487 -7.00 15.37 -19.61
C ASP A 487 -7.08 13.85 -19.81
N ILE A 488 -6.90 13.08 -18.73
CA ILE A 488 -6.76 11.62 -18.76
C ILE A 488 -8.09 10.91 -18.55
N LEU A 489 -8.93 11.39 -17.63
CA LEU A 489 -10.21 10.75 -17.29
C LEU A 489 -11.14 10.55 -18.52
N PRO A 490 -11.26 11.49 -19.48
CA PRO A 490 -12.04 11.27 -20.70
C PRO A 490 -11.52 10.14 -21.60
N MET A 491 -10.24 9.78 -21.49
CA MET A 491 -9.62 8.77 -22.34
C MET A 491 -10.11 7.35 -22.04
N PHE A 492 -10.54 7.08 -20.80
CA PHE A 492 -11.04 5.76 -20.41
C PHE A 492 -12.25 5.34 -21.25
N ALA A 493 -13.22 6.24 -21.41
CA ALA A 493 -14.37 6.04 -22.29
C ALA A 493 -13.97 6.04 -23.77
N LYS A 494 -13.21 7.06 -24.21
CA LYS A 494 -12.87 7.27 -25.63
C LYS A 494 -12.16 6.08 -26.25
N TYR A 495 -11.19 5.50 -25.53
CA TYR A 495 -10.37 4.38 -26.04
C TYR A 495 -10.77 3.03 -25.43
N HIS A 496 -11.84 2.99 -24.65
CA HIS A 496 -12.32 1.77 -23.99
C HIS A 496 -11.21 1.07 -23.18
N ILE A 497 -10.53 1.83 -22.31
CA ILE A 497 -9.45 1.32 -21.46
C ILE A 497 -10.05 0.40 -20.39
N THR A 498 -9.61 -0.86 -20.39
CA THR A 498 -10.20 -1.93 -19.58
C THR A 498 -9.52 -2.18 -18.25
N THR A 499 -8.20 -1.99 -18.18
CA THR A 499 -7.45 -2.21 -16.93
C THR A 499 -6.47 -1.07 -16.71
N PHE A 500 -6.27 -0.71 -15.45
CA PHE A 500 -5.59 0.51 -15.10
C PHE A 500 -4.56 0.30 -13.99
N CYS A 501 -3.40 0.94 -14.14
CA CYS A 501 -2.37 1.00 -13.10
C CYS A 501 -1.81 2.41 -12.98
N ALA A 502 -1.77 2.95 -11.77
CA ALA A 502 -1.10 4.21 -11.49
C ALA A 502 -0.54 4.19 -10.06
N PRO A 503 0.46 5.03 -9.72
CA PRO A 503 0.89 5.15 -8.34
C PRO A 503 -0.20 5.85 -7.50
N PRO A 504 -0.22 5.66 -6.16
CA PRO A 504 -1.18 6.31 -5.27
C PRO A 504 -1.25 7.83 -5.42
N THR A 505 -0.13 8.50 -5.75
CA THR A 505 -0.11 9.93 -6.09
C THR A 505 -1.13 10.32 -7.15
N MET A 506 -1.25 9.54 -8.24
CA MET A 506 -2.18 9.87 -9.32
C MET A 506 -3.62 9.58 -8.93
N TYR A 507 -3.87 8.50 -8.18
CA TYR A 507 -5.19 8.24 -7.59
C TYR A 507 -5.65 9.38 -6.67
N ARG A 508 -4.75 9.93 -5.83
CA ARG A 508 -5.03 11.12 -5.01
C ARG A 508 -5.45 12.33 -5.85
N MET A 509 -4.87 12.49 -7.03
CA MET A 509 -5.23 13.58 -7.93
C MET A 509 -6.57 13.32 -8.65
N PHE A 510 -6.85 12.07 -9.05
CA PHE A 510 -8.13 11.72 -9.65
C PHE A 510 -9.31 11.90 -8.68
N ILE A 511 -9.20 11.47 -7.42
CA ILE A 511 -10.30 11.59 -6.45
C ILE A 511 -10.57 13.05 -6.01
N LYS A 512 -9.69 13.99 -6.37
CA LYS A 512 -9.93 15.43 -6.18
C LYS A 512 -10.77 16.04 -7.29
N GLU A 513 -10.91 15.34 -8.42
CA GLU A 513 -11.87 15.70 -9.46
C GLU A 513 -13.26 15.16 -9.13
N ASP A 514 -14.27 15.77 -9.74
CA ASP A 514 -15.64 15.24 -9.71
C ASP A 514 -15.76 14.07 -10.70
N LEU A 515 -15.42 12.87 -10.23
CA LEU A 515 -15.41 11.64 -11.03
C LEU A 515 -16.76 11.28 -11.67
N SER A 516 -17.89 11.80 -11.13
CA SER A 516 -19.23 11.58 -11.68
C SER A 516 -19.42 12.17 -13.09
N LYS A 517 -18.54 13.10 -13.50
CA LYS A 517 -18.55 13.71 -14.84
C LYS A 517 -17.93 12.84 -15.92
N TYR A 518 -17.26 11.75 -15.55
CA TYR A 518 -16.51 10.93 -16.48
C TYR A 518 -17.11 9.53 -16.56
N ASP A 519 -17.18 8.98 -17.77
CA ASP A 519 -17.57 7.59 -17.95
C ASP A 519 -16.34 6.68 -17.77
N LEU A 520 -16.33 5.99 -16.64
CA LEU A 520 -15.27 5.04 -16.26
C LEU A 520 -15.77 3.58 -16.32
N SER A 521 -16.93 3.34 -16.96
CA SER A 521 -17.58 2.01 -17.00
C SER A 521 -16.83 0.96 -17.81
N SER A 522 -15.88 1.38 -18.65
CA SER A 522 -14.97 0.48 -19.36
C SER A 522 -13.95 -0.19 -18.44
N ILE A 523 -13.65 0.40 -17.28
CA ILE A 523 -12.61 -0.13 -16.39
C ILE A 523 -13.15 -1.35 -15.65
N GLU A 524 -12.49 -2.47 -15.86
CA GLU A 524 -12.76 -3.76 -15.24
C GLU A 524 -11.90 -3.99 -13.99
N TYR A 525 -10.69 -3.41 -13.95
CA TYR A 525 -9.70 -3.69 -12.91
C TYR A 525 -8.71 -2.52 -12.69
N ALA A 526 -8.38 -2.25 -11.43
CA ALA A 526 -7.48 -1.16 -11.03
C ALA A 526 -6.39 -1.67 -10.07
N THR A 527 -5.15 -1.26 -10.31
CA THR A 527 -3.97 -1.65 -9.53
C THR A 527 -3.10 -0.47 -9.15
N THR A 528 -2.34 -0.60 -8.07
CA THR A 528 -1.40 0.46 -7.64
C THR A 528 -0.11 -0.12 -7.08
N ALA A 529 1.01 0.56 -7.32
CA ALA A 529 2.28 0.23 -6.68
C ALA A 529 3.24 1.42 -6.73
N GLY A 530 4.35 1.31 -6.00
CA GLY A 530 5.47 2.26 -6.02
C GLY A 530 5.47 3.26 -4.86
N GLU A 531 4.31 3.45 -4.22
CA GLU A 531 4.11 4.09 -2.92
C GLU A 531 3.07 3.24 -2.18
N ALA A 532 3.03 3.34 -0.85
CA ALA A 532 1.99 2.69 -0.07
C ALA A 532 0.65 3.43 -0.23
N LEU A 533 -0.43 2.66 -0.35
CA LEU A 533 -1.78 3.19 -0.60
C LEU A 533 -2.43 3.69 0.70
N ASN A 534 -2.77 4.98 0.74
CA ASN A 534 -3.56 5.52 1.84
C ASN A 534 -5.01 4.97 1.75
N PRO A 535 -5.58 4.42 2.84
CA PRO A 535 -6.95 3.89 2.87
C PRO A 535 -8.02 4.85 2.34
N GLU A 536 -7.92 6.14 2.65
CA GLU A 536 -8.88 7.14 2.19
C GLU A 536 -8.93 7.24 0.66
N VAL A 537 -7.77 7.08 0.01
CA VAL A 537 -7.68 7.08 -1.46
C VAL A 537 -8.43 5.89 -2.06
N PHE A 538 -8.33 4.72 -1.41
CA PHE A 538 -9.09 3.53 -1.79
C PHE A 538 -10.59 3.79 -1.64
N HIS A 539 -11.03 4.29 -0.47
CA HIS A 539 -12.45 4.49 -0.19
C HIS A 539 -13.12 5.50 -1.11
N GLN A 540 -12.48 6.64 -1.37
CA GLN A 540 -13.02 7.66 -2.27
C GLN A 540 -13.09 7.15 -3.71
N PHE A 541 -12.06 6.45 -4.18
CA PHE A 541 -12.05 5.87 -5.52
C PHE A 541 -13.12 4.78 -5.66
N TYR A 542 -13.25 3.89 -4.66
CA TYR A 542 -14.27 2.85 -4.62
C TYR A 542 -15.68 3.44 -4.59
N LYS A 543 -15.92 4.46 -3.77
CA LYS A 543 -17.22 5.15 -3.69
C LYS A 543 -17.60 5.79 -5.03
N ALA A 544 -16.63 6.35 -5.75
CA ALA A 544 -16.87 7.00 -7.03
C ALA A 544 -17.05 6.03 -8.21
N THR A 545 -16.41 4.86 -8.17
CA THR A 545 -16.27 3.98 -9.35
C THR A 545 -16.76 2.54 -9.15
N GLY A 546 -16.91 2.10 -7.90
CA GLY A 546 -17.12 0.70 -7.53
C GLY A 546 -15.87 -0.20 -7.67
N LEU A 547 -14.72 0.37 -8.06
CA LEU A 547 -13.50 -0.40 -8.32
C LEU A 547 -12.61 -0.47 -7.09
N LYS A 548 -12.15 -1.68 -6.78
CA LYS A 548 -11.16 -1.94 -5.73
C LYS A 548 -9.77 -1.69 -6.30
N ILE A 549 -8.94 -0.90 -5.60
CA ILE A 549 -7.54 -0.70 -5.99
C ILE A 549 -6.70 -1.83 -5.41
N MET A 550 -6.10 -2.64 -6.28
CA MET A 550 -5.34 -3.82 -5.89
C MET A 550 -3.85 -3.46 -5.77
N GLU A 551 -3.38 -3.31 -4.53
CA GLU A 551 -1.99 -2.93 -4.24
C GLU A 551 -1.02 -4.07 -4.57
N GLY A 552 0.19 -3.71 -5.00
CA GLY A 552 1.28 -4.64 -5.21
C GLY A 552 2.65 -4.02 -4.94
N PHE A 553 3.64 -4.87 -4.74
CA PHE A 553 4.99 -4.49 -4.33
C PHE A 553 6.06 -5.24 -5.12
N GLY A 554 7.12 -4.50 -5.40
CA GLY A 554 8.42 -5.00 -5.86
C GLY A 554 9.36 -3.83 -6.10
N GLN A 555 10.54 -4.13 -6.60
CA GLN A 555 11.65 -3.19 -6.73
C GLN A 555 12.15 -3.12 -8.18
N THR A 556 13.17 -2.30 -8.43
CA THR A 556 13.78 -2.26 -9.76
C THR A 556 14.54 -3.55 -10.05
N GLU A 557 15.03 -4.19 -9.00
CA GLU A 557 15.75 -5.45 -8.96
C GLU A 557 14.84 -6.67 -9.14
N THR A 558 13.51 -6.51 -9.02
CA THR A 558 12.55 -7.61 -9.07
C THR A 558 11.42 -7.33 -10.08
N THR A 559 10.52 -8.30 -10.23
CA THR A 559 9.16 -8.08 -10.72
C THR A 559 8.18 -8.04 -9.54
N LEU A 560 6.89 -8.35 -9.76
CA LEU A 560 5.89 -8.33 -8.68
C LEU A 560 6.19 -9.43 -7.64
N SER A 561 6.70 -9.01 -6.48
CA SER A 561 7.11 -9.89 -5.39
C SER A 561 5.99 -10.16 -4.39
N ILE A 562 5.12 -9.19 -4.16
CA ILE A 562 3.94 -9.31 -3.28
C ILE A 562 2.78 -8.61 -3.99
N GLY A 563 1.57 -9.15 -3.92
CA GLY A 563 0.42 -8.53 -4.56
C GLY A 563 -0.93 -8.98 -4.03
N ASN A 564 -1.93 -8.13 -4.19
CA ASN A 564 -3.34 -8.50 -4.06
C ASN A 564 -3.77 -9.15 -5.39
N PHE A 565 -3.74 -10.48 -5.44
CA PHE A 565 -4.01 -11.24 -6.67
C PHE A 565 -5.50 -11.37 -6.98
N VAL A 566 -5.81 -11.54 -8.25
CA VAL A 566 -7.12 -11.95 -8.72
C VAL A 566 -7.60 -13.21 -8.00
N GLY A 567 -8.89 -13.27 -7.64
CA GLY A 567 -9.47 -14.33 -6.83
C GLY A 567 -9.26 -14.18 -5.32
N THR A 568 -8.48 -13.19 -4.87
CA THR A 568 -8.31 -12.86 -3.44
C THR A 568 -9.14 -11.65 -3.03
N ALA A 569 -9.35 -11.49 -1.71
CA ALA A 569 -9.98 -10.32 -1.11
C ALA A 569 -8.88 -9.31 -0.72
N PRO A 570 -8.78 -8.13 -1.36
CA PRO A 570 -7.75 -7.17 -1.00
C PRO A 570 -7.95 -6.68 0.43
N ARG A 571 -6.84 -6.46 1.16
CA ARG A 571 -6.86 -5.79 2.46
C ARG A 571 -6.35 -4.37 2.30
N ILE A 572 -7.17 -3.38 2.67
CA ILE A 572 -6.82 -1.98 2.52
C ILE A 572 -5.58 -1.67 3.37
N GLY A 573 -4.54 -1.12 2.75
CA GLY A 573 -3.24 -0.84 3.39
C GLY A 573 -2.27 -2.03 3.42
N SER A 574 -2.66 -3.21 2.91
CA SER A 574 -1.77 -4.35 2.72
C SER A 574 -1.28 -4.43 1.29
N MET A 575 0.01 -4.74 1.14
CA MET A 575 0.62 -5.05 -0.17
C MET A 575 0.09 -6.35 -0.78
N GLY A 576 -0.66 -7.16 -0.02
CA GLY A 576 -1.18 -8.45 -0.44
C GLY A 576 -0.33 -9.62 0.06
N ARG A 577 -0.29 -10.70 -0.70
CA ARG A 577 0.41 -11.95 -0.35
C ARG A 577 1.65 -12.15 -1.21
N PRO A 578 2.62 -12.99 -0.78
CA PRO A 578 3.75 -13.35 -1.62
C PRO A 578 3.32 -13.86 -2.98
N SER A 579 3.98 -13.37 -4.02
CA SER A 579 3.86 -13.87 -5.38
C SER A 579 4.38 -15.30 -5.43
N PRO A 580 3.64 -16.28 -6.01
CA PRO A 580 4.16 -17.64 -6.19
C PRO A 580 5.45 -17.74 -7.03
N LEU A 581 5.87 -16.63 -7.67
CA LEU A 581 7.16 -16.50 -8.35
C LEU A 581 8.35 -16.39 -7.38
N TYR A 582 8.13 -15.87 -6.17
CA TYR A 582 9.18 -15.53 -5.21
C TYR A 582 8.91 -16.21 -3.87
N ASP A 583 9.89 -16.96 -3.35
CA ASP A 583 9.86 -17.45 -1.97
C ASP A 583 10.21 -16.30 -1.01
N VAL A 584 9.20 -15.51 -0.66
CA VAL A 584 9.33 -14.36 0.23
C VAL A 584 9.30 -14.83 1.69
N VAL A 585 10.29 -14.39 2.46
CA VAL A 585 10.39 -14.60 3.91
C VAL A 585 10.66 -13.28 4.62
N LEU A 586 10.11 -13.11 5.83
CA LEU A 586 10.47 -12.00 6.70
C LEU A 586 11.61 -12.44 7.63
N LEU A 587 12.75 -11.75 7.59
CA LEU A 587 13.91 -12.06 8.45
C LEU A 587 14.11 -10.98 9.53
N ASP A 588 14.45 -11.42 10.74
CA ASP A 588 14.90 -10.53 11.80
C ASP A 588 16.36 -10.08 11.60
N ALA A 589 16.87 -9.27 12.53
CA ALA A 589 18.24 -8.73 12.45
C ALA A 589 19.33 -9.80 12.61
N ASP A 590 18.99 -10.98 13.13
CA ASP A 590 19.89 -12.12 13.31
C ASP A 590 19.79 -13.13 12.14
N GLY A 591 18.94 -12.84 11.14
CA GLY A 591 18.72 -13.69 9.96
C GLY A 591 17.73 -14.83 10.17
N ASN A 592 16.94 -14.82 11.26
CA ASN A 592 15.93 -15.84 11.52
C ASN A 592 14.56 -15.42 10.96
N PRO A 593 13.74 -16.36 10.46
CA PRO A 593 12.36 -16.06 10.05
C PRO A 593 11.54 -15.48 11.21
N CYS A 594 10.86 -14.36 10.95
CA CYS A 594 9.97 -13.72 11.92
C CYS A 594 8.67 -14.52 12.11
N PRO A 595 8.18 -14.64 13.35
CA PRO A 595 6.81 -15.09 13.63
C PRO A 595 5.75 -14.16 13.03
N THR A 596 4.54 -14.67 12.86
CA THR A 596 3.36 -13.87 12.48
C THR A 596 3.17 -12.66 13.41
N GLY A 597 2.91 -11.51 12.84
CA GLY A 597 2.72 -10.23 13.53
C GLY A 597 4.01 -9.49 13.89
N GLU A 598 5.18 -10.13 13.79
CA GLU A 598 6.45 -9.46 14.03
C GLU A 598 6.98 -8.77 12.76
N VAL A 599 7.75 -7.71 12.96
CA VAL A 599 8.34 -6.91 11.87
C VAL A 599 9.70 -7.49 11.49
N GLY A 600 9.84 -7.87 10.22
CA GLY A 600 11.09 -8.35 9.62
C GLY A 600 11.39 -7.66 8.28
N GLU A 601 12.61 -7.87 7.79
CA GLU A 601 12.99 -7.52 6.42
C GLU A 601 12.37 -8.50 5.42
N ILE A 602 11.75 -7.97 4.37
CA ILE A 602 11.30 -8.73 3.21
C ILE A 602 12.54 -9.24 2.47
N CYS A 603 12.74 -10.55 2.47
CA CYS A 603 13.83 -11.21 1.77
C CYS A 603 13.26 -12.24 0.80
N ILE A 604 14.01 -12.51 -0.27
CA ILE A 604 13.67 -13.54 -1.27
C ILE A 604 14.68 -14.66 -1.15
N ARG A 605 14.23 -15.88 -0.84
CA ARG A 605 15.12 -17.05 -0.82
C ARG A 605 15.57 -17.39 -2.23
N THR A 606 16.87 -17.58 -2.37
CA THR A 606 17.55 -17.82 -3.66
C THR A 606 18.52 -19.00 -3.61
N SER A 607 18.68 -19.62 -2.43
CA SER A 607 19.62 -20.73 -2.20
C SER A 607 19.40 -21.94 -3.10
N GLU A 608 18.15 -22.21 -3.47
CA GLU A 608 17.80 -23.37 -4.32
C GLU A 608 17.63 -22.97 -5.79
N THR A 609 17.03 -21.82 -6.07
CA THR A 609 16.75 -21.37 -7.43
C THR A 609 16.66 -19.85 -7.47
N VAL A 610 17.22 -19.25 -8.52
CA VAL A 610 17.05 -17.82 -8.81
C VAL A 610 15.79 -17.65 -9.66
N PRO A 611 14.74 -16.96 -9.17
CA PRO A 611 13.49 -16.83 -9.89
C PRO A 611 13.61 -15.94 -11.13
N CYS A 612 12.84 -16.26 -12.18
CA CYS A 612 12.77 -15.41 -13.37
C CYS A 612 12.17 -14.05 -13.00
N GLY A 613 12.91 -12.96 -13.22
CA GLY A 613 12.47 -11.61 -12.85
C GLY A 613 13.33 -10.96 -11.75
N LEU A 614 14.11 -11.74 -11.00
CA LEU A 614 15.17 -11.20 -10.16
C LEU A 614 16.36 -10.79 -11.03
N PHE A 615 16.95 -9.63 -10.73
CA PHE A 615 18.15 -9.12 -11.39
C PHE A 615 19.36 -10.05 -11.23
N GLN A 616 20.40 -9.83 -12.04
CA GLN A 616 21.67 -10.56 -12.01
C GLN A 616 22.68 -9.97 -11.00
N GLY A 617 22.32 -8.89 -10.32
CA GLY A 617 23.21 -8.09 -9.47
C GLY A 617 23.40 -6.67 -9.98
N TYR A 618 24.21 -5.90 -9.25
CA TYR A 618 24.59 -4.55 -9.61
C TYR A 618 25.80 -4.55 -10.55
N TYR A 619 25.64 -3.98 -11.74
CA TYR A 619 26.66 -3.96 -12.78
C TYR A 619 27.91 -3.18 -12.34
N HIS A 620 29.08 -3.82 -12.42
CA HIS A 620 30.36 -3.32 -11.93
C HIS A 620 30.38 -2.94 -10.43
N ASP A 621 29.47 -3.51 -9.64
CA ASP A 621 29.36 -3.23 -8.21
C ASP A 621 29.08 -4.53 -7.42
N GLU A 622 30.09 -5.41 -7.43
CA GLU A 622 30.00 -6.73 -6.81
C GLU A 622 29.87 -6.64 -5.28
N ASP A 623 30.45 -5.60 -4.67
CA ASP A 623 30.39 -5.39 -3.23
C ASP A 623 28.95 -5.13 -2.77
N HIS A 624 28.23 -4.21 -3.42
CA HIS A 624 26.82 -3.98 -3.11
C HIS A 624 25.93 -5.14 -3.55
N THR A 625 26.34 -5.90 -4.56
CA THR A 625 25.63 -7.14 -4.92
C THR A 625 25.72 -8.14 -3.77
N LYS A 626 26.90 -8.33 -3.18
CA LYS A 626 27.10 -9.19 -2.00
C LYS A 626 26.42 -8.65 -0.75
N GLU A 627 26.31 -7.33 -0.60
CA GLU A 627 25.56 -6.70 0.50
C GLU A 627 24.04 -6.93 0.36
N ALA A 628 23.50 -6.85 -0.86
CA ALA A 628 22.08 -7.09 -1.11
C ALA A 628 21.73 -8.57 -1.29
N TRP A 629 22.73 -9.43 -1.53
CA TRP A 629 22.53 -10.83 -1.85
C TRP A 629 23.58 -11.71 -1.16
N HIS A 630 23.24 -12.21 0.02
CA HIS A 630 24.08 -13.07 0.84
C HIS A 630 23.25 -14.11 1.60
N ASP A 631 23.93 -15.08 2.21
CA ASP A 631 23.32 -16.11 3.07
C ASP A 631 22.14 -16.88 2.44
N GLY A 632 22.10 -16.95 1.10
CA GLY A 632 21.03 -17.62 0.35
C GLY A 632 19.77 -16.78 0.16
N PHE A 633 19.82 -15.47 0.44
CA PHE A 633 18.70 -14.54 0.30
C PHE A 633 19.10 -13.29 -0.49
N TYR A 634 18.16 -12.78 -1.28
CA TYR A 634 18.18 -11.39 -1.73
C TYR A 634 17.43 -10.54 -0.70
N HIS A 635 18.13 -9.56 -0.13
CA HIS A 635 17.69 -8.61 0.87
C HIS A 635 17.13 -7.37 0.18
N THR A 636 15.83 -7.10 0.34
CA THR A 636 15.19 -5.96 -0.34
C THR A 636 15.52 -4.63 0.34
N GLY A 637 15.87 -4.63 1.63
CA GLY A 637 15.98 -3.44 2.47
C GLY A 637 14.65 -2.84 2.90
N ASP A 638 13.52 -3.49 2.59
CA ASP A 638 12.16 -3.10 2.98
C ASP A 638 11.64 -3.98 4.12
N GLN A 639 10.95 -3.39 5.09
CA GLN A 639 10.38 -4.10 6.24
C GLN A 639 8.86 -4.21 6.15
N ALA A 640 8.36 -5.36 6.59
CA ALA A 640 6.93 -5.63 6.71
C ALA A 640 6.63 -6.49 7.95
N SER A 641 5.36 -6.54 8.32
CA SER A 641 4.82 -7.61 9.17
C SER A 641 3.86 -8.46 8.35
N GLN A 642 3.71 -9.74 8.73
CA GLN A 642 2.77 -10.65 8.10
C GLN A 642 1.67 -11.04 9.08
N ASP A 643 0.41 -10.99 8.67
CA ASP A 643 -0.71 -11.46 9.49
C ASP A 643 -0.97 -12.97 9.37
N GLU A 644 -1.90 -13.49 10.16
CA GLU A 644 -2.23 -14.92 10.22
C GLU A 644 -2.78 -15.47 8.89
N GLU A 645 -3.26 -14.59 8.01
CA GLU A 645 -3.76 -14.93 6.68
C GLU A 645 -2.69 -14.75 5.59
N GLY A 646 -1.46 -14.44 5.98
CA GLY A 646 -0.32 -14.31 5.09
C GLY A 646 -0.23 -12.97 4.34
N TYR A 647 -1.08 -11.99 4.65
CA TYR A 647 -1.01 -10.65 4.08
C TYR A 647 0.15 -9.87 4.70
N LEU A 648 0.89 -9.15 3.86
CA LEU A 648 2.03 -8.34 4.28
C LEU A 648 1.66 -6.86 4.37
N TRP A 649 2.07 -6.25 5.48
CA TRP A 649 1.82 -4.86 5.82
C TRP A 649 3.15 -4.10 5.80
N TYR A 650 3.27 -3.14 4.88
CA TYR A 650 4.49 -2.36 4.72
C TYR A 650 4.76 -1.50 5.96
N VAL A 651 5.99 -1.54 6.48
CA VAL A 651 6.39 -0.74 7.64
C VAL A 651 7.28 0.43 7.23
N GLY A 652 8.21 0.19 6.30
CA GLY A 652 9.18 1.19 5.85
C GLY A 652 10.49 0.56 5.41
N ARG A 653 11.43 1.41 4.98
CA ARG A 653 12.80 0.99 4.70
C ARG A 653 13.59 0.81 6.00
N ILE A 654 14.49 -0.16 6.04
CA ILE A 654 15.36 -0.41 7.22
C ILE A 654 16.10 0.86 7.65
N ASP A 655 16.58 1.66 6.68
CA ASP A 655 17.32 2.89 6.91
C ASP A 655 16.44 4.10 7.28
N ASP A 656 15.12 3.99 7.09
CA ASP A 656 14.16 5.05 7.41
C ASP A 656 13.41 4.81 8.73
N VAL A 657 13.52 3.63 9.36
CA VAL A 657 12.87 3.36 10.65
C VAL A 657 13.47 4.22 11.75
N ILE A 658 12.62 5.02 12.39
CA ILE A 658 13.00 5.97 13.42
C ILE A 658 13.10 5.22 14.76
N LYS A 659 14.26 5.32 15.43
CA LYS A 659 14.49 4.75 16.76
C LYS A 659 14.44 5.85 17.81
N SER A 660 13.26 6.05 18.40
CA SER A 660 13.04 7.10 19.41
C SER A 660 12.78 6.48 20.77
N SER A 661 13.68 6.69 21.74
CA SER A 661 13.49 6.20 23.13
C SER A 661 13.22 4.68 23.25
N GLY A 662 13.80 3.87 22.36
CA GLY A 662 13.60 2.42 22.30
C GLY A 662 12.41 1.96 21.45
N TYR A 663 11.55 2.88 20.98
CA TYR A 663 10.48 2.56 20.04
C TYR A 663 11.00 2.53 18.60
N ARG A 664 10.61 1.51 17.84
CA ARG A 664 10.76 1.47 16.38
C ARG A 664 9.50 2.06 15.77
N ILE A 665 9.66 3.12 15.00
CA ILE A 665 8.56 3.89 14.45
C ILE A 665 8.71 3.91 12.93
N GLY A 666 7.73 3.34 12.24
CA GLY A 666 7.62 3.41 10.78
C GLY A 666 7.15 4.80 10.36
N PRO A 667 7.84 5.49 9.43
CA PRO A 667 7.45 6.83 9.01
C PRO A 667 6.07 6.85 8.32
N PHE A 668 5.75 5.81 7.55
CA PHE A 668 4.54 5.75 6.71
C PHE A 668 3.23 5.79 7.49
N GLU A 669 3.18 5.17 8.68
CA GLU A 669 2.00 5.17 9.53
C GLU A 669 1.61 6.60 9.95
N ILE A 670 2.62 7.42 10.29
CA ILE A 670 2.40 8.81 10.70
C ILE A 670 2.09 9.69 9.50
N GLU A 671 2.74 9.45 8.35
CA GLU A 671 2.43 10.14 7.10
C GLU A 671 0.96 9.91 6.73
N SER A 672 0.46 8.68 6.84
CA SER A 672 -0.92 8.32 6.50
C SER A 672 -1.95 9.11 7.32
N VAL A 673 -1.74 9.19 8.64
CA VAL A 673 -2.62 9.96 9.54
C VAL A 673 -2.53 11.46 9.25
N ILE A 674 -1.33 12.02 9.03
CA ILE A 674 -1.21 13.44 8.71
C ILE A 674 -1.91 13.77 7.38
N MET A 675 -1.89 12.86 6.41
CA MET A 675 -2.52 13.04 5.09
C MET A 675 -4.06 13.05 5.14
N GLU A 676 -4.69 12.64 6.25
CA GLU A 676 -6.16 12.76 6.45
C GLU A 676 -6.60 14.22 6.63
N LEU A 677 -5.68 15.11 7.03
CA LEU A 677 -5.98 16.52 7.22
C LEU A 677 -6.14 17.23 5.87
N PRO A 678 -7.27 17.93 5.61
CA PRO A 678 -7.65 18.42 4.29
C PRO A 678 -6.72 19.52 3.73
N TYR A 679 -5.94 20.16 4.61
CA TYR A 679 -5.01 21.22 4.26
C TYR A 679 -3.56 20.73 4.06
N ILE A 680 -3.31 19.43 4.19
CA ILE A 680 -2.01 18.81 3.92
C ILE A 680 -1.95 18.42 2.45
N LEU A 681 -0.95 18.91 1.73
CA LEU A 681 -0.68 18.52 0.36
C LEU A 681 0.25 17.31 0.31
N GLU A 682 1.35 17.36 1.06
CA GLU A 682 2.33 16.28 1.18
C GLU A 682 2.97 16.28 2.58
N CYS A 683 3.40 15.11 3.03
CA CYS A 683 4.10 14.96 4.31
C CYS A 683 5.25 13.96 4.16
N ALA A 684 6.39 14.27 4.78
CA ALA A 684 7.52 13.37 4.93
C ALA A 684 7.89 13.22 6.41
N ILE A 685 7.98 11.99 6.89
CA ILE A 685 8.39 11.68 8.25
C ILE A 685 9.84 11.18 8.25
N THR A 686 10.67 11.81 9.10
CA THR A 686 12.10 11.47 9.24
C THR A 686 12.53 11.46 10.70
N ALA A 687 13.66 10.79 10.96
CA ALA A 687 14.35 10.88 12.24
C ALA A 687 15.14 12.18 12.32
N ALA A 688 14.90 12.98 13.35
CA ALA A 688 15.74 14.12 13.71
C ALA A 688 16.54 13.78 14.99
N PRO A 689 17.82 14.20 15.11
CA PRO A 689 18.63 13.93 16.29
C PRO A 689 18.04 14.59 17.54
N ASP A 690 18.04 13.87 18.66
CA ASP A 690 17.60 14.38 19.97
C ASP A 690 18.57 13.96 21.07
N PRO A 691 19.10 14.90 21.88
CA PRO A 691 20.11 14.60 22.90
C PRO A 691 19.68 13.60 23.97
N VAL A 692 18.39 13.44 24.21
CA VAL A 692 17.84 12.59 25.28
C VAL A 692 17.29 11.28 24.72
N ARG A 693 16.65 11.34 23.55
CA ARG A 693 15.89 10.23 22.95
C ARG A 693 16.66 9.50 21.85
N GLY A 694 17.87 9.98 21.53
CA GLY A 694 18.67 9.56 20.38
C GLY A 694 18.12 10.20 19.11
N GLN A 695 16.89 9.83 18.74
CA GLN A 695 16.15 10.43 17.64
C GLN A 695 14.72 10.75 18.07
N VAL A 696 14.09 11.68 17.38
CA VAL A 696 12.66 11.99 17.47
C VAL A 696 12.03 12.02 16.09
N VAL A 697 10.70 11.85 16.06
CA VAL A 697 9.92 11.96 14.83
C VAL A 697 9.82 13.43 14.42
N LYS A 698 10.20 13.73 13.17
CA LYS A 698 10.00 15.02 12.51
C LYS A 698 9.07 14.87 11.32
N ALA A 699 8.08 15.75 11.21
CA ALA A 699 7.23 15.92 10.04
C ALA A 699 7.65 17.17 9.25
N THR A 700 8.00 16.97 7.99
CA THR A 700 8.20 18.06 7.03
C THR A 700 6.99 18.07 6.08
N ILE A 701 6.27 19.18 6.02
CA ILE A 701 4.92 19.26 5.47
C ILE A 701 4.81 20.34 4.41
N VAL A 702 4.17 20.00 3.29
CA VAL A 702 3.72 20.96 2.28
C VAL A 702 2.22 21.16 2.48
N LEU A 703 1.79 22.41 2.60
CA LEU A 703 0.38 22.76 2.78
C LEU A 703 -0.31 23.00 1.43
N THR A 704 -1.63 22.84 1.42
CA THR A 704 -2.44 23.23 0.25
C THR A 704 -2.34 24.73 -0.02
N ARG A 705 -2.44 25.12 -1.30
CA ARG A 705 -2.37 26.52 -1.71
C ARG A 705 -3.41 27.37 -0.96
N GLY A 706 -2.95 28.46 -0.35
CA GLY A 706 -3.80 29.38 0.43
C GLY A 706 -3.80 29.11 1.93
N THR A 707 -3.24 27.99 2.38
CA THR A 707 -3.03 27.69 3.81
C THR A 707 -1.66 28.21 4.25
N VAL A 708 -1.60 28.87 5.41
CA VAL A 708 -0.35 29.39 6.00
C VAL A 708 0.03 28.52 7.20
N GLY A 709 1.28 28.09 7.24
CA GLY A 709 1.82 27.34 8.37
C GLY A 709 2.00 28.23 9.60
N THR A 710 1.29 27.94 10.69
CA THR A 710 1.43 28.64 11.99
C THR A 710 1.82 27.68 13.10
N ASP A 711 2.27 28.20 14.24
CA ASP A 711 2.60 27.34 15.39
C ASP A 711 1.34 26.68 16.00
N GLU A 712 0.17 27.30 15.83
CA GLU A 712 -1.12 26.69 16.14
C GLU A 712 -1.37 25.48 15.23
N LEU A 713 -1.12 25.62 13.92
CA LEU A 713 -1.27 24.53 12.96
C LEU A 713 -0.29 23.38 13.24
N LYS A 714 0.95 23.69 13.64
CA LYS A 714 1.89 22.66 14.10
C LYS A 714 1.32 21.88 15.28
N LYS A 715 0.78 22.58 16.29
CA LYS A 715 0.17 21.94 17.47
C LYS A 715 -1.07 21.14 17.09
N GLU A 716 -1.87 21.63 16.17
CA GLU A 716 -3.04 20.93 15.62
C GLU A 716 -2.61 19.60 14.99
N ILE A 717 -1.63 19.62 14.08
CA ILE A 717 -1.08 18.41 13.45
C ILE A 717 -0.49 17.45 14.50
N GLN A 718 0.29 17.97 15.45
CA GLN A 718 0.86 17.16 16.53
C GLN A 718 -0.22 16.50 17.39
N ASN A 719 -1.27 17.24 17.73
CA ASN A 719 -2.36 16.72 18.52
C ASN A 719 -3.16 15.71 17.70
N TYR A 720 -3.46 16.01 16.45
CA TYR A 720 -4.14 15.09 15.53
C TYR A 720 -3.42 13.74 15.47
N VAL A 721 -2.09 13.74 15.30
CA VAL A 721 -1.33 12.47 15.32
C VAL A 721 -1.35 11.80 16.70
N LYS A 722 -1.31 12.54 17.82
CA LYS A 722 -1.40 11.93 19.17
C LYS A 722 -2.75 11.28 19.44
N THR A 723 -3.82 11.80 18.85
CA THR A 723 -5.18 11.30 19.04
C THR A 723 -5.50 10.15 18.08
N HIS A 724 -4.93 10.15 16.88
CA HIS A 724 -5.17 9.15 15.82
C HIS A 724 -4.08 8.07 15.69
N THR A 725 -2.98 8.16 16.44
CA THR A 725 -1.95 7.12 16.55
C THR A 725 -1.55 6.89 18.00
N ALA A 726 -0.71 5.86 18.25
CA ALA A 726 -0.09 5.69 19.56
C ALA A 726 0.74 6.95 19.93
N PRO A 727 0.54 7.58 21.10
CA PRO A 727 1.12 8.90 21.43
C PRO A 727 2.65 9.00 21.44
N TYR A 728 3.39 7.90 21.32
CA TYR A 728 4.85 7.95 21.16
C TYR A 728 5.29 8.21 19.71
N LYS A 729 4.38 8.05 18.73
CA LYS A 729 4.64 8.21 17.29
C LYS A 729 4.51 9.63 16.78
N TYR A 730 3.89 10.54 17.54
CA TYR A 730 3.64 11.90 17.06
C TYR A 730 4.94 12.65 16.68
N PRO A 731 4.88 13.52 15.66
CA PRO A 731 6.02 14.33 15.26
C PRO A 731 6.32 15.37 16.33
N ARG A 732 7.46 15.23 17.03
CA ARG A 732 7.93 16.22 18.01
C ARG A 732 8.37 17.52 17.32
N ILE A 733 8.76 17.42 16.06
CA ILE A 733 9.13 18.55 15.21
C ILE A 733 8.16 18.57 14.03
N VAL A 734 7.56 19.74 13.76
CA VAL A 734 6.77 20.00 12.55
C VAL A 734 7.37 21.20 11.83
N GLU A 735 7.74 20.99 10.58
CA GLU A 735 8.35 21.98 9.71
C GLU A 735 7.47 22.15 8.46
N PHE A 736 7.09 23.38 8.14
CA PHE A 736 6.39 23.69 6.91
C PHE A 736 7.39 24.13 5.85
N VAL A 737 7.29 23.54 4.66
CA VAL A 737 8.13 23.84 3.51
C VAL A 737 7.25 24.05 2.27
N ASP A 738 7.77 24.80 1.31
CA ASP A 738 7.07 25.01 0.04
C ASP A 738 7.06 23.73 -0.82
N GLU A 739 8.11 22.90 -0.70
CA GLU A 739 8.24 21.63 -1.40
C GLU A 739 9.10 20.61 -0.62
N LEU A 740 8.82 19.33 -0.82
CA LEU A 740 9.67 18.24 -0.32
C LEU A 740 10.78 17.91 -1.34
N PRO A 741 12.00 17.58 -0.89
CA PRO A 741 13.04 17.11 -1.79
C PRO A 741 12.59 15.78 -2.39
N LYS A 742 12.56 15.71 -3.71
CA LYS A 742 12.14 14.52 -4.45
C LYS A 742 13.27 14.01 -5.33
N THR A 743 13.23 12.72 -5.59
CA THR A 743 13.94 12.10 -6.70
C THR A 743 13.32 12.60 -8.00
N ILE A 744 14.02 12.36 -9.09
CA ILE A 744 13.51 12.60 -10.44
C ILE A 744 12.19 11.82 -10.69
N SER A 745 11.98 10.70 -9.99
CA SER A 745 10.72 9.93 -10.02
C SER A 745 9.56 10.54 -9.21
N GLY A 746 9.79 11.67 -8.53
CA GLY A 746 8.80 12.25 -7.61
C GLY A 746 8.75 11.60 -6.23
N LYS A 747 9.51 10.52 -5.97
CA LYS A 747 9.63 9.92 -4.63
C LYS A 747 10.35 10.86 -3.66
N ILE A 748 9.82 11.07 -2.47
CA ILE A 748 10.43 11.88 -1.40
C ILE A 748 11.82 11.32 -1.03
N ARG A 749 12.84 12.19 -1.01
CA ARG A 749 14.20 11.87 -0.57
C ARG A 749 14.39 12.16 0.91
N ARG A 750 13.97 11.23 1.77
CA ARG A 750 14.10 11.35 3.24
C ARG A 750 15.55 11.52 3.72
N VAL A 751 16.51 10.94 3.01
CA VAL A 751 17.95 11.11 3.29
C VAL A 751 18.36 12.59 3.21
N ALA A 752 17.91 13.32 2.19
CA ALA A 752 18.24 14.73 2.02
C ALA A 752 17.63 15.62 3.13
N LEU A 753 16.46 15.22 3.65
CA LEU A 753 15.86 15.87 4.83
C LEU A 753 16.71 15.60 6.08
N ARG A 754 17.12 14.35 6.31
CA ARG A 754 17.98 13.98 7.44
C ARG A 754 19.37 14.63 7.39
N GLU A 755 19.97 14.73 6.22
CA GLU A 755 21.28 15.39 6.04
C GLU A 755 21.22 16.87 6.41
N LYS A 756 20.14 17.58 6.05
CA LYS A 756 19.91 18.96 6.48
C LYS A 756 19.76 19.08 8.00
N ASP A 757 19.14 18.09 8.65
CA ASP A 757 18.94 18.09 10.10
C ASP A 757 20.19 17.72 10.91
N ASN A 758 21.20 17.12 10.26
CA ASN A 758 22.49 16.77 10.86
C ASN A 758 23.58 17.84 10.63
N GLN A 759 23.27 18.91 9.88
CA GLN A 759 24.11 20.11 9.73
C GLN A 759 23.72 21.15 10.77
#